data_AF-F9F4C0-F1
#
_entry.id   AF-F9F4C0-F1
#
_cell.length_a   1.000
_cell.length_b   1.000
_cell.length_c   1.000
_cell.angle_alpha   90.00
_cell.angle_beta   90.00
_cell.angle_gamma   90.00
#
_symmetry.space_group_name_H-M   'P 1'
#
loop_
_entity.id
_entity.type
_entity.pdbx_description
1 polymer ?
#
loop_
_entity_poly.entity_id
_entity_poly.type
_entity_poly.pdbx_seq_one_letter_code
_entity_poly.pdbx_strand_id
1 'polypeptide(L)'
;MTSTDWPKVLPQTELPWYRTKHLVLLNLMLLVPLLSSSAASMVGSMMNGLQTLPQWRNFFNHPPPPLLGAINAVYPVCKILGLVPASTISDKFGRKVPIYIGLVSLVIGPAIQASSINLPMFIVSRGLIGFATVFPQVACPILVSELSYPTHRGKMTALYNTFFYFGAIAAAWITYGTFKMQSTWAWRCPSALQAAIPFLQLMFIYWVPESPRWLIANGKKDQAIAILTKLHAGGQENSPLVEFEITEIENALALERSQESSASWATLVKTAPMRRRTLIAAILGFFSQWNGIGVVTYYLSLVLDTIGITAAKEQVLINGLLQLFNFAAAVFAGALMVDKFGRRRLFLVATSGLCLSYVAWTALTSYFIRSHDESAGRTVVAFIFIAFFFYDVAWTPLPQAYTIEIFPFLTRSRGLTTALTSSYIGLISAQLINPVGLAALGWRYYIVFCCILACLVVVIYFLFPETKGRSLEQITELFEGRSVSVDAEEIISKGKVGVAYEIETPTLTQQDHELKSGNLAFNSQFNMFQARLNSTSRALINSQRSSKLSLNLRRFSVSPSHLQRLPVQISGQGSGTIQTISVKDKPYTFSTDTYKVIGGQDSHPSPVAYALASLSSCNQVTGALVAKDHGLTLGKWRVLVEGQLPTAVLVGGEQGNPNWESVDLEVNVQTSADDAAFEHFVAEVERRCPITQLFKRSGVAYKSKWINEPL
;
A
#
# COMPACT_ATOMS: atom_id res chain seq x y z
N MET A 1 -34.80 -5.51 22.04
CA MET A 1 -35.80 -5.70 20.95
C MET A 1 -35.09 -6.21 19.71
N THR A 2 -35.55 -7.27 19.03
CA THR A 2 -34.84 -8.07 17.99
C THR A 2 -35.08 -7.59 16.55
N SER A 3 -34.26 -8.06 15.60
CA SER A 3 -34.36 -7.82 14.14
C SER A 3 -35.68 -8.25 13.47
N THR A 4 -36.63 -8.76 14.25
CA THR A 4 -37.92 -9.31 13.85
C THR A 4 -39.03 -8.25 13.77
N ASP A 5 -38.82 -7.04 14.29
CA ASP A 5 -39.85 -5.99 14.31
C ASP A 5 -39.83 -5.04 13.11
N TRP A 6 -38.68 -4.86 12.45
CA TRP A 6 -38.56 -4.05 11.23
C TRP A 6 -39.57 -4.41 10.12
N PRO A 7 -39.85 -5.70 9.82
CA PRO A 7 -40.86 -6.07 8.83
C PRO A 7 -42.28 -5.58 9.17
N LYS A 8 -42.59 -5.30 10.45
CA LYS A 8 -43.91 -4.83 10.91
C LYS A 8 -44.07 -3.31 10.80
N VAL A 9 -42.97 -2.55 10.88
CA VAL A 9 -42.98 -1.07 10.81
C VAL A 9 -42.55 -0.52 9.44
N LEU A 10 -41.91 -1.32 8.58
CA LEU A 10 -41.62 -0.91 7.21
C LEU A 10 -42.94 -0.74 6.42
N PRO A 11 -43.12 0.36 5.68
CA PRO A 11 -44.28 0.53 4.83
C PRO A 11 -44.34 -0.63 3.84
N GLN A 12 -45.42 -1.42 3.88
CA GLN A 12 -45.73 -2.49 2.93
C GLN A 12 -46.01 -1.86 1.56
N THR A 13 -44.97 -1.40 0.89
CA THR A 13 -45.04 -0.88 -0.45
C THR A 13 -44.94 -2.07 -1.41
N GLU A 14 -46.00 -2.33 -2.17
CA GLU A 14 -46.02 -3.39 -3.20
C GLU A 14 -45.02 -3.12 -4.34
N LEU A 15 -44.51 -1.88 -4.43
CA LEU A 15 -43.60 -1.43 -5.48
C LEU A 15 -42.12 -1.55 -5.03
N PRO A 16 -41.23 -2.05 -5.91
CA PRO A 16 -39.81 -2.11 -5.61
C PRO A 16 -39.20 -0.70 -5.49
N TRP A 17 -38.15 -0.57 -4.68
CA TRP A 17 -37.56 0.72 -4.28
C TRP A 17 -37.19 1.66 -5.43
N TYR A 18 -36.81 1.14 -6.59
CA TYR A 18 -36.44 1.92 -7.78
C TYR A 18 -37.64 2.59 -8.47
N ARG A 19 -38.87 2.23 -8.11
CA ARG A 19 -40.10 2.91 -8.56
C ARG A 19 -40.63 3.91 -7.53
N THR A 20 -40.09 3.90 -6.32
CA THR A 20 -40.51 4.77 -5.22
C THR A 20 -39.76 6.09 -5.25
N LYS A 21 -40.44 7.18 -5.66
CA LYS A 21 -39.81 8.49 -5.93
C LYS A 21 -38.95 9.03 -4.77
N HIS A 22 -39.42 8.92 -3.52
CA HIS A 22 -38.68 9.44 -2.36
C HIS A 22 -37.41 8.62 -2.07
N LEU A 23 -37.44 7.29 -2.25
CA LEU A 23 -36.27 6.42 -2.09
C LEU A 23 -35.25 6.61 -3.22
N VAL A 24 -35.71 6.83 -4.45
CA VAL A 24 -34.83 7.20 -5.58
C VAL A 24 -34.16 8.54 -5.31
N LEU A 25 -34.93 9.54 -4.87
CA LEU A 25 -34.40 10.86 -4.52
C LEU A 25 -33.36 10.76 -3.38
N LEU A 26 -33.65 9.98 -2.34
CA LEU A 26 -32.72 9.73 -1.23
C LEU A 26 -31.41 9.10 -1.73
N ASN A 27 -31.49 8.04 -2.52
CA ASN A 27 -30.31 7.38 -3.06
C ASN A 27 -29.50 8.30 -3.98
N LEU A 28 -30.16 9.13 -4.80
CA LEU A 28 -29.50 10.14 -5.63
C LEU A 28 -28.79 11.21 -4.80
N MET A 29 -29.42 11.70 -3.72
CA MET A 29 -28.80 12.63 -2.77
C MET A 29 -27.58 11.99 -2.09
N LEU A 30 -27.67 10.70 -1.73
CA LEU A 30 -26.59 9.97 -1.10
C LEU A 30 -25.42 9.69 -2.05
N LEU A 31 -25.59 9.73 -3.38
CA LEU A 31 -24.46 9.65 -4.32
C LEU A 31 -23.46 10.80 -4.12
N VAL A 32 -23.93 11.98 -3.72
CA VAL A 32 -23.10 13.17 -3.52
C VAL A 32 -22.00 12.95 -2.48
N PRO A 33 -22.29 12.51 -1.23
CA PRO A 33 -21.24 12.21 -0.25
C PRO A 33 -20.35 11.02 -0.64
N LEU A 34 -20.79 10.08 -1.50
CA LEU A 34 -19.91 9.00 -2.02
C LEU A 34 -18.77 9.57 -2.89
N LEU A 35 -19.00 10.69 -3.59
CA LEU A 35 -17.97 11.35 -4.41
C LEU A 35 -16.74 11.79 -3.62
N SER A 36 -16.85 11.97 -2.30
CA SER A 36 -15.71 12.28 -1.43
C SER A 36 -14.62 11.22 -1.50
N SER A 37 -15.02 9.95 -1.58
CA SER A 37 -14.08 8.82 -1.67
C SER A 37 -13.37 8.85 -3.03
N SER A 38 -14.10 9.15 -4.11
CA SER A 38 -13.54 9.37 -5.43
C SER A 38 -12.56 10.55 -5.47
N ALA A 39 -12.92 11.68 -4.86
CA ALA A 39 -12.05 12.86 -4.79
C ALA A 39 -10.73 12.56 -4.07
N ALA A 40 -10.80 11.86 -2.93
CA ALA A 40 -9.63 11.44 -2.18
C ALA A 40 -8.73 10.48 -2.98
N SER A 41 -9.34 9.52 -3.68
CA SER A 41 -8.62 8.57 -4.53
C SER A 41 -7.96 9.24 -5.72
N MET A 42 -8.64 10.18 -6.37
CA MET A 42 -8.14 10.92 -7.52
C MET A 42 -6.85 11.67 -7.14
N VAL A 43 -6.88 12.42 -6.03
CA VAL A 43 -5.69 13.13 -5.52
C VAL A 43 -4.56 12.16 -5.15
N GLY A 44 -4.90 11.06 -4.45
CA GLY A 44 -3.92 10.08 -4.01
C GLY A 44 -3.21 9.38 -5.17
N SER A 45 -3.97 8.99 -6.19
CA SER A 45 -3.50 8.20 -7.34
C SER A 45 -2.83 9.04 -8.42
N MET A 46 -3.27 10.30 -8.60
CA MET A 46 -2.73 11.21 -9.64
C MET A 46 -1.23 11.43 -9.50
N MET A 47 -0.73 11.46 -8.26
CA MET A 47 0.69 11.73 -8.00
C MET A 47 1.63 10.70 -8.63
N ASN A 48 1.24 9.42 -8.62
CA ASN A 48 2.01 8.37 -9.28
C ASN A 48 2.12 8.65 -10.79
N GLY A 49 1.04 9.14 -11.40
CA GLY A 49 1.02 9.59 -12.78
C GLY A 49 1.94 10.80 -13.03
N LEU A 50 1.84 11.85 -12.22
CA LEU A 50 2.62 13.08 -12.38
C LEU A 50 4.13 12.84 -12.33
N GLN A 51 4.59 11.96 -11.43
CA GLN A 51 6.02 11.66 -11.26
C GLN A 51 6.62 10.89 -12.44
N THR A 52 5.81 10.27 -13.30
CA THR A 52 6.29 9.62 -14.52
C THR A 52 6.53 10.60 -15.66
N LEU A 53 5.96 11.81 -15.60
CA LEU A 53 6.06 12.79 -16.67
C LEU A 53 7.45 13.43 -16.72
N PRO A 54 8.20 13.34 -17.84
CA PRO A 54 9.49 14.01 -17.97
C PRO A 54 9.37 15.54 -17.81
N GLN A 55 8.25 16.13 -18.24
CA GLN A 55 7.96 17.56 -18.10
C GLN A 55 7.89 18.00 -16.63
N TRP A 56 7.30 17.17 -15.75
CA TRP A 56 7.25 17.43 -14.31
C TRP A 56 8.65 17.31 -13.70
N ARG A 57 9.40 16.25 -14.06
CA ARG A 57 10.77 16.03 -13.57
C ARG A 57 11.71 17.16 -13.97
N ASN A 58 11.65 17.59 -15.23
CA ASN A 58 12.49 18.67 -15.76
C ASN A 58 12.14 20.01 -15.10
N PHE A 59 10.86 20.30 -14.88
CA PHE A 59 10.42 21.55 -14.24
C PHE A 59 10.92 21.67 -12.79
N PHE A 60 10.97 20.57 -12.05
CA PHE A 60 11.43 20.53 -10.66
C PHE A 60 12.89 20.10 -10.49
N ASN A 61 13.71 20.18 -11.55
CA ASN A 61 15.16 19.87 -11.53
C ASN A 61 15.49 18.46 -11.03
N HIS A 62 14.76 17.43 -11.49
CA HIS A 62 15.00 16.02 -11.16
C HIS A 62 15.18 15.77 -9.65
N PRO A 63 14.11 15.93 -8.84
CA PRO A 63 14.22 15.80 -7.39
C PRO A 63 14.81 14.43 -7.00
N PRO A 64 15.80 14.39 -6.09
CA PRO A 64 16.45 13.14 -5.71
C PRO A 64 15.47 12.19 -5.00
N PRO A 65 15.73 10.86 -5.00
CA PRO A 65 14.79 9.86 -4.45
C PRO A 65 14.28 10.13 -3.01
N PRO A 66 15.09 10.61 -2.05
CA PRO A 66 14.58 10.96 -0.71
C PRO A 66 13.55 12.09 -0.74
N LEU A 67 13.73 13.06 -1.63
CA LEU A 67 12.82 14.20 -1.78
C LEU A 67 11.51 13.78 -2.46
N LEU A 68 11.55 12.87 -3.44
CA LEU A 68 10.36 12.23 -4.01
C LEU A 68 9.55 11.46 -2.95
N GLY A 69 10.24 10.71 -2.09
CA GLY A 69 9.62 10.03 -0.95
C GLY A 69 8.92 11.02 -0.01
N ALA A 70 9.58 12.12 0.35
CA ALA A 70 9.00 13.18 1.18
C ALA A 70 7.76 13.82 0.52
N ILE A 71 7.82 14.14 -0.78
CA ILE A 71 6.70 14.70 -1.55
C ILE A 71 5.46 13.77 -1.54
N ASN A 72 5.68 12.47 -1.56
CA ASN A 72 4.61 11.47 -1.46
C ASN A 72 4.07 11.34 -0.03
N ALA A 73 4.95 11.29 0.96
CA ALA A 73 4.61 11.10 2.37
C ALA A 73 3.88 12.31 3.00
N VAL A 74 4.10 13.53 2.50
CA VAL A 74 3.42 14.75 3.00
C VAL A 74 1.89 14.60 2.94
N TYR A 75 1.35 13.95 1.91
CA TYR A 75 -0.09 13.77 1.77
C TYR A 75 -0.74 12.96 2.90
N PRO A 76 -0.33 11.69 3.18
CA PRO A 76 -0.87 10.93 4.31
C PRO A 76 -0.48 11.50 5.68
N VAL A 77 0.69 12.15 5.83
CA VAL A 77 1.09 12.81 7.08
C VAL A 77 0.12 13.95 7.41
N CYS A 78 -0.18 14.84 6.46
CA CYS A 78 -1.12 15.94 6.67
C CYS A 78 -2.56 15.45 6.89
N LYS A 79 -2.95 14.29 6.33
CA LYS A 79 -4.24 13.66 6.67
C LYS A 79 -4.33 13.30 8.15
N ILE A 80 -3.29 12.71 8.71
CA ILE A 80 -3.25 12.35 10.14
C ILE A 80 -3.41 13.61 11.00
N LEU A 81 -2.71 14.70 10.64
CA LEU A 81 -2.82 15.98 11.35
C LEU A 81 -4.23 16.59 11.29
N GLY A 82 -4.95 16.40 10.18
CA GLY A 82 -6.31 16.93 10.03
C GLY A 82 -7.41 16.04 10.62
N LEU A 83 -7.14 14.79 10.98
CA LEU A 83 -8.14 13.85 11.52
C LEU A 83 -8.80 14.35 12.81
N VAL A 84 -8.01 14.85 13.77
CA VAL A 84 -8.50 15.31 15.08
C VAL A 84 -9.36 16.58 14.96
N PRO A 85 -8.94 17.62 14.21
CA PRO A 85 -9.81 18.75 13.89
C PRO A 85 -11.09 18.32 13.17
N ALA A 86 -10.98 17.45 12.16
CA ALA A 86 -12.12 16.98 11.39
C ALA A 86 -13.17 16.27 12.26
N SER A 87 -12.76 15.36 13.14
CA SER A 87 -13.69 14.67 14.03
C SER A 87 -14.34 15.61 15.06
N THR A 88 -13.56 16.56 15.59
CA THR A 88 -14.05 17.53 16.59
C THR A 88 -15.06 18.50 15.98
N ILE A 89 -14.78 19.00 14.78
CA ILE A 89 -15.69 19.90 14.04
C ILE A 89 -16.95 19.13 13.63
N SER A 90 -16.80 17.89 13.16
CA SER A 90 -17.92 17.01 12.80
C SER A 90 -18.88 16.80 13.96
N ASP A 91 -18.36 16.56 15.18
CA ASP A 91 -19.22 16.36 16.36
C ASP A 91 -19.90 17.64 16.82
N LYS A 92 -19.19 18.78 16.83
CA LYS A 92 -19.73 20.06 17.33
C LYS A 92 -20.68 20.76 16.37
N PHE A 93 -20.38 20.77 15.07
CA PHE A 93 -21.08 21.60 14.09
C PHE A 93 -21.92 20.80 13.09
N GLY A 94 -22.03 19.49 13.28
CA GLY A 94 -22.73 18.59 12.36
C GLY A 94 -21.83 18.08 11.25
N ARG A 95 -22.40 17.25 10.36
CA ARG A 95 -21.62 16.56 9.33
C ARG A 95 -21.45 17.43 8.09
N LYS A 96 -22.34 18.39 7.80
CA LYS A 96 -22.25 19.25 6.61
C LYS A 96 -21.11 20.27 6.69
N VAL A 97 -20.89 20.90 7.84
CA VAL A 97 -19.84 21.93 8.03
C VAL A 97 -18.44 21.43 7.68
N PRO A 98 -17.94 20.30 8.22
CA PRO A 98 -16.62 19.78 7.83
C PRO A 98 -16.58 19.41 6.33
N ILE A 99 -17.68 18.92 5.75
CA ILE A 99 -17.73 18.63 4.30
C ILE A 99 -17.51 19.92 3.50
N TYR A 100 -18.19 21.02 3.82
CA TYR A 100 -17.99 22.30 3.14
C TYR A 100 -16.55 22.82 3.26
N ILE A 101 -16.00 22.82 4.47
CA ILE A 101 -14.63 23.27 4.73
C ILE A 101 -13.63 22.47 3.89
N GLY A 102 -13.76 21.14 3.91
CA GLY A 102 -12.89 20.26 3.15
C GLY A 102 -13.06 20.41 1.64
N LEU A 103 -14.29 20.50 1.13
CA LEU A 103 -14.53 20.65 -0.31
C LEU A 103 -14.00 21.98 -0.86
N VAL A 104 -14.21 23.09 -0.16
CA VAL A 104 -13.66 24.40 -0.57
C VAL A 104 -12.13 24.35 -0.59
N SER A 105 -11.51 23.80 0.46
CA SER A 105 -10.05 23.62 0.49
C SER A 105 -9.54 22.63 -0.57
N LEU A 106 -10.32 21.61 -0.94
CA LEU A 106 -10.02 20.67 -2.02
C LEU A 106 -10.19 21.24 -3.43
N VAL A 107 -10.88 22.37 -3.60
CA VAL A 107 -10.89 23.11 -4.86
C VAL A 107 -9.68 24.05 -4.94
N ILE A 108 -9.36 24.73 -3.84
CA ILE A 108 -8.23 25.68 -3.76
C ILE A 108 -6.88 24.94 -3.85
N GLY A 109 -6.71 23.84 -3.13
CA GLY A 109 -5.44 23.10 -3.05
C GLY A 109 -4.90 22.66 -4.41
N PRO A 110 -5.70 21.96 -5.25
CA PRO A 110 -5.28 21.57 -6.60
C PRO A 110 -5.07 22.76 -7.55
N ALA A 111 -5.79 23.87 -7.37
CA ALA A 111 -5.53 25.10 -8.13
C ALA A 111 -4.14 25.69 -7.82
N ILE A 112 -3.74 25.70 -6.55
CA ILE A 112 -2.38 26.08 -6.12
C ILE A 112 -1.35 25.08 -6.65
N GLN A 113 -1.66 23.78 -6.61
CA GLN A 113 -0.79 22.73 -7.15
C GLN A 113 -0.54 22.92 -8.66
N ALA A 114 -1.59 23.15 -9.44
CA ALA A 114 -1.50 23.41 -10.87
C ALA A 114 -0.74 24.72 -11.19
N SER A 115 -0.82 25.71 -10.30
CA SER A 115 -0.15 27.00 -10.45
C SER A 115 1.25 27.05 -9.84
N SER A 116 1.80 25.90 -9.41
CA SER A 116 3.09 25.86 -8.71
C SER A 116 4.25 26.33 -9.60
N ILE A 117 5.02 27.30 -9.09
CA ILE A 117 6.20 27.87 -9.75
C ILE A 117 7.52 27.28 -9.26
N ASN A 118 7.51 26.67 -8.07
CA ASN A 118 8.68 26.05 -7.45
C ASN A 118 8.27 24.81 -6.64
N LEU A 119 9.24 23.98 -6.28
CA LEU A 119 8.99 22.72 -5.57
C LEU A 119 8.38 22.92 -4.16
N PRO A 120 8.80 23.90 -3.35
CA PRO A 120 8.17 24.17 -2.05
C PRO A 120 6.68 24.49 -2.15
N MET A 121 6.26 25.33 -3.10
CA MET A 121 4.84 25.64 -3.33
C MET A 121 4.04 24.39 -3.67
N PHE A 122 4.61 23.49 -4.48
CA PHE A 122 4.00 22.21 -4.81
C PHE A 122 3.86 21.31 -3.57
N ILE A 123 4.87 21.24 -2.71
CA ILE A 123 4.83 20.47 -1.44
C ILE A 123 3.78 21.06 -0.47
N VAL A 124 3.73 22.38 -0.31
CA VAL A 124 2.75 23.05 0.55
C VAL A 124 1.33 22.80 0.05
N SER A 125 1.11 22.88 -1.27
CA SER A 125 -0.20 22.56 -1.86
C SER A 125 -0.62 21.12 -1.56
N ARG A 126 0.31 20.16 -1.62
CA ARG A 126 0.05 18.75 -1.29
C ARG A 126 -0.31 18.57 0.18
N GLY A 127 0.36 19.27 1.08
CA GLY A 127 0.03 19.28 2.51
C GLY A 127 -1.37 19.82 2.76
N LEU A 128 -1.73 20.94 2.11
CA LEU A 128 -3.07 21.53 2.19
C LEU A 128 -4.15 20.57 1.68
N ILE A 129 -3.92 19.93 0.52
CA ILE A 129 -4.86 18.96 -0.03
C ILE A 129 -4.99 17.75 0.91
N GLY A 130 -3.89 17.24 1.47
CA GLY A 130 -3.90 16.15 2.45
C GLY A 130 -4.73 16.49 3.68
N PHE A 131 -4.49 17.66 4.27
CA PHE A 131 -5.26 18.15 5.41
C PHE A 131 -6.74 18.36 5.06
N ALA A 132 -7.06 18.91 3.89
CA ALA A 132 -8.44 19.16 3.46
C ALA A 132 -9.23 17.87 3.17
N THR A 133 -8.56 16.85 2.59
CA THR A 133 -9.21 15.58 2.18
C THR A 133 -9.88 14.87 3.35
N VAL A 134 -9.32 15.00 4.55
CA VAL A 134 -9.77 14.21 5.71
C VAL A 134 -11.13 14.65 6.26
N PHE A 135 -11.49 15.92 6.09
CA PHE A 135 -12.76 16.46 6.59
C PHE A 135 -13.98 15.75 6.00
N PRO A 136 -14.15 15.69 4.66
CA PRO A 136 -15.23 14.94 4.06
C PRO A 136 -15.06 13.42 4.26
N GLN A 137 -13.83 12.90 4.39
CA GLN A 137 -13.61 11.47 4.65
C GLN A 137 -14.11 11.00 6.02
N VAL A 138 -14.08 11.84 7.05
CA VAL A 138 -14.66 11.52 8.36
C VAL A 138 -16.18 11.72 8.34
N ALA A 139 -16.65 12.84 7.76
CA ALA A 139 -18.05 13.24 7.87
C ALA A 139 -19.00 12.52 6.90
N CYS A 140 -18.59 12.28 5.64
CA CYS A 140 -19.45 11.67 4.63
C CYS A 140 -19.89 10.23 4.93
N PRO A 141 -19.02 9.29 5.35
CA PRO A 141 -19.47 7.92 5.59
C PRO A 141 -20.43 7.86 6.80
N ILE A 142 -20.22 8.72 7.81
CA ILE A 142 -21.16 8.89 8.92
C ILE A 142 -22.50 9.43 8.41
N LEU A 143 -22.48 10.52 7.62
CA LEU A 143 -23.69 11.11 7.03
C LEU A 143 -24.47 10.11 6.16
N VAL A 144 -23.77 9.32 5.35
CA VAL A 144 -24.38 8.25 4.54
C VAL A 144 -25.02 7.20 5.44
N SER A 145 -24.34 6.74 6.49
CA SER A 145 -24.89 5.73 7.39
C SER A 145 -26.12 6.21 8.17
N GLU A 146 -26.17 7.51 8.50
CA GLU A 146 -27.22 8.11 9.34
C GLU A 146 -28.45 8.58 8.54
N LEU A 147 -28.29 8.85 7.23
CA LEU A 147 -29.39 9.20 6.32
C LEU A 147 -29.91 8.02 5.49
N SER A 148 -29.16 6.93 5.40
CA SER A 148 -29.60 5.79 4.58
C SER A 148 -30.82 5.13 5.18
N TYR A 149 -31.79 4.83 4.31
CA TYR A 149 -32.94 4.01 4.64
C TYR A 149 -32.49 2.69 5.27
N PRO A 150 -33.16 2.19 6.34
CA PRO A 150 -32.69 1.06 7.13
C PRO A 150 -32.27 -0.18 6.33
N THR A 151 -33.04 -0.56 5.30
CA THR A 151 -32.74 -1.73 4.46
C THR A 151 -31.63 -1.49 3.43
N HIS A 152 -31.29 -0.24 3.14
CA HIS A 152 -30.24 0.15 2.19
C HIS A 152 -28.93 0.53 2.90
N ARG A 153 -28.96 0.79 4.21
CA ARG A 153 -27.84 1.32 5.00
C ARG A 153 -26.54 0.52 4.83
N GLY A 154 -26.61 -0.82 4.91
CA GLY A 154 -25.43 -1.68 4.74
C GLY A 154 -24.77 -1.50 3.37
N LYS A 155 -25.58 -1.56 2.31
CA LYS A 155 -25.13 -1.39 0.91
C LYS A 155 -24.58 0.02 0.65
N MET A 156 -25.28 1.06 1.09
CA MET A 156 -24.87 2.45 0.85
C MET A 156 -23.58 2.81 1.57
N THR A 157 -23.41 2.35 2.82
CA THR A 157 -22.18 2.58 3.59
C THR A 157 -21.00 1.80 2.98
N ALA A 158 -21.24 0.59 2.47
CA ALA A 158 -20.23 -0.19 1.75
C ALA A 158 -19.85 0.43 0.37
N LEU A 159 -20.82 1.03 -0.33
CA LEU A 159 -20.58 1.72 -1.60
C LEU A 159 -19.68 2.95 -1.44
N TYR A 160 -19.65 3.59 -0.26
CA TYR A 160 -18.81 4.75 0.00
C TYR A 160 -17.34 4.50 -0.33
N ASN A 161 -16.73 3.46 0.25
CA ASN A 161 -15.32 3.18 -0.03
C ASN A 161 -15.12 2.56 -1.42
N THR A 162 -16.15 1.94 -2.00
CA THR A 162 -16.10 1.40 -3.38
C THR A 162 -15.92 2.49 -4.44
N PHE A 163 -16.48 3.68 -4.20
CA PHE A 163 -16.31 4.85 -5.08
C PHE A 163 -14.85 5.33 -5.17
N PHE A 164 -13.96 4.85 -4.30
CA PHE A 164 -12.52 5.04 -4.43
C PHE A 164 -12.00 4.65 -5.82
N TYR A 165 -12.48 3.55 -6.41
CA TYR A 165 -12.04 3.13 -7.74
C TYR A 165 -12.45 4.10 -8.85
N PHE A 166 -13.59 4.77 -8.72
CA PHE A 166 -14.03 5.77 -9.69
C PHE A 166 -13.01 6.93 -9.80
N GLY A 167 -12.50 7.39 -8.65
CA GLY A 167 -11.44 8.40 -8.60
C GLY A 167 -10.10 7.92 -9.16
N ALA A 168 -9.73 6.67 -8.89
CA ALA A 168 -8.49 6.08 -9.40
C ALA A 168 -8.52 5.92 -10.92
N ILE A 169 -9.65 5.45 -11.48
CA ILE A 169 -9.90 5.35 -12.91
C ILE A 169 -9.79 6.73 -13.56
N ALA A 170 -10.48 7.74 -13.02
CA ALA A 170 -10.40 9.11 -13.54
C ALA A 170 -8.97 9.64 -13.55
N ALA A 171 -8.21 9.46 -12.45
CA ALA A 171 -6.81 9.89 -12.38
C ALA A 171 -5.92 9.22 -13.42
N ALA A 172 -6.06 7.90 -13.60
CA ALA A 172 -5.28 7.14 -14.57
C ALA A 172 -5.53 7.60 -16.01
N TRP A 173 -6.80 7.75 -16.42
CA TRP A 173 -7.16 8.16 -17.77
C TRP A 173 -6.81 9.62 -18.07
N ILE A 174 -6.99 10.51 -17.09
CA ILE A 174 -6.59 11.92 -17.26
C ILE A 174 -5.08 12.02 -17.45
N THR A 175 -4.28 11.32 -16.64
CA THR A 175 -2.82 11.30 -16.80
C THR A 175 -2.42 10.72 -18.15
N TYR A 176 -3.06 9.63 -18.58
CA TYR A 176 -2.81 9.01 -19.88
C TYR A 176 -3.09 9.96 -21.03
N GLY A 177 -4.20 10.72 -20.96
CA GLY A 177 -4.59 11.70 -21.97
C GLY A 177 -3.61 12.87 -22.07
N THR A 178 -3.08 13.36 -20.95
CA THR A 178 -2.16 14.51 -20.94
C THR A 178 -0.69 14.13 -21.17
N PHE A 179 -0.34 12.84 -21.09
CA PHE A 179 1.04 12.36 -21.26
C PHE A 179 1.68 12.77 -22.60
N LYS A 180 0.88 12.86 -23.68
CA LYS A 180 1.37 13.24 -25.02
C LYS A 180 1.68 14.74 -25.17
N MET A 181 1.28 15.58 -24.22
CA MET A 181 1.51 17.02 -24.27
C MET A 181 2.97 17.35 -24.02
N GLN A 182 3.59 18.14 -24.89
CA GLN A 182 5.02 18.51 -24.75
C GLN A 182 5.25 19.71 -23.81
N SER A 183 4.19 20.40 -23.38
CA SER A 183 4.27 21.59 -22.52
C SER A 183 4.15 21.23 -21.03
N THR A 184 4.43 22.21 -20.14
CA THR A 184 4.22 22.08 -18.69
C THR A 184 2.75 21.80 -18.32
N TRP A 185 1.81 22.03 -19.23
CA TRP A 185 0.41 21.66 -19.07
C TRP A 185 0.18 20.14 -18.97
N ALA A 186 1.14 19.32 -19.40
CA ALA A 186 1.10 17.86 -19.23
C ALA A 186 0.85 17.43 -17.77
N TRP A 187 1.42 18.15 -16.80
CA TRP A 187 1.26 17.89 -15.37
C TRP A 187 0.36 18.90 -14.66
N ARG A 188 0.24 20.14 -15.17
CA ARG A 188 -0.66 21.16 -14.58
C ARG A 188 -2.13 20.87 -14.86
N CYS A 189 -2.48 20.36 -16.04
CA CYS A 189 -3.86 20.02 -16.38
C CYS A 189 -4.42 18.90 -15.50
N PRO A 190 -3.74 17.74 -15.31
CA PRO A 190 -4.20 16.73 -14.36
C PRO A 190 -4.24 17.25 -12.92
N SER A 191 -3.31 18.14 -12.55
CA SER A 191 -3.32 18.78 -11.23
C SER A 191 -4.58 19.62 -11.02
N ALA A 192 -4.98 20.44 -12.00
CA ALA A 192 -6.19 21.26 -11.91
C ALA A 192 -7.46 20.38 -11.92
N LEU A 193 -7.49 19.33 -12.74
CA LEU A 193 -8.65 18.43 -12.85
C LEU A 193 -8.95 17.65 -11.58
N GLN A 194 -8.01 17.53 -10.63
CA GLN A 194 -8.30 16.99 -9.30
C GLN A 194 -9.40 17.77 -8.57
N ALA A 195 -9.60 19.06 -8.89
CA ALA A 195 -10.66 19.87 -8.31
C ALA A 195 -12.06 19.57 -8.90
N ALA A 196 -12.17 18.83 -10.02
CA ALA A 196 -13.45 18.65 -10.72
C ALA A 196 -14.47 17.86 -9.88
N ILE A 197 -14.08 16.73 -9.29
CA ILE A 197 -14.95 15.92 -8.43
C ILE A 197 -15.39 16.68 -7.17
N PRO A 198 -14.48 17.29 -6.36
CA PRO A 198 -14.91 18.05 -5.18
C PRO A 198 -15.71 19.31 -5.54
N PHE A 199 -15.46 19.94 -6.69
CA PHE A 199 -16.29 21.05 -7.18
C PHE A 199 -17.71 20.59 -7.50
N LEU A 200 -17.86 19.48 -8.25
CA LEU A 200 -19.16 18.88 -8.51
C LEU A 200 -19.89 18.55 -7.20
N GLN A 201 -19.18 17.93 -6.25
CA GLN A 201 -19.75 17.63 -4.94
C GLN A 201 -20.17 18.88 -4.18
N LEU A 202 -19.39 19.97 -4.23
CA LEU A 202 -19.71 21.24 -3.59
C LEU A 202 -20.98 21.88 -4.15
N MET A 203 -21.25 21.73 -5.45
CA MET A 203 -22.50 22.18 -6.06
C MET A 203 -23.71 21.41 -5.51
N PHE A 204 -23.58 20.09 -5.33
CA PHE A 204 -24.71 19.23 -4.97
C PHE A 204 -24.92 18.99 -3.48
N ILE A 205 -23.93 19.27 -2.62
CA ILE A 205 -24.02 19.00 -1.18
C ILE A 205 -25.07 19.86 -0.46
N TYR A 206 -25.46 21.01 -1.04
CA TYR A 206 -26.51 21.86 -0.46
C TYR A 206 -27.85 21.10 -0.30
N TRP A 207 -28.21 20.27 -1.28
CA TRP A 207 -29.46 19.49 -1.26
C TRP A 207 -29.43 18.29 -0.31
N VAL A 208 -28.26 17.90 0.19
CA VAL A 208 -28.14 16.81 1.16
C VAL A 208 -28.52 17.35 2.55
N PRO A 209 -29.49 16.74 3.26
CA PRO A 209 -29.86 17.16 4.61
C PRO A 209 -28.75 16.87 5.62
N GLU A 210 -28.88 17.43 6.82
CA GLU A 210 -28.01 17.08 7.95
C GLU A 210 -28.45 15.77 8.60
N SER A 211 -27.56 15.13 9.37
CA SER A 211 -27.86 13.89 10.08
C SER A 211 -29.03 14.05 11.08
N PRO A 212 -30.10 13.23 10.98
CA PRO A 212 -31.21 13.21 11.95
C PRO A 212 -30.73 12.87 13.37
N ARG A 213 -29.75 11.95 13.50
CA ARG A 213 -29.17 11.58 14.79
C ARG A 213 -28.45 12.74 15.46
N TRP A 214 -27.69 13.52 14.69
CA TRP A 214 -27.04 14.74 15.19
C TRP A 214 -28.04 15.83 15.57
N LEU A 215 -29.13 15.99 14.81
CA LEU A 215 -30.18 16.95 15.12
C LEU A 215 -30.86 16.64 16.46
N ILE A 216 -31.24 15.38 16.70
CA ILE A 216 -31.84 14.95 17.97
C ILE A 216 -30.85 15.10 19.12
N ALA A 217 -29.58 14.74 18.92
CA ALA A 217 -28.53 14.90 19.93
C ALA A 217 -28.30 16.38 20.34
N ASN A 218 -28.64 17.34 19.47
CA ASN A 218 -28.56 18.78 19.76
C ASN A 218 -29.92 19.42 20.08
N GLY A 219 -30.95 18.62 20.39
CA GLY A 219 -32.27 19.12 20.78
C GLY A 219 -33.13 19.66 19.64
N LYS A 220 -32.74 19.45 18.38
CA LYS A 220 -33.49 19.89 17.18
C LYS A 220 -34.39 18.77 16.64
N LYS A 221 -35.24 18.20 17.51
CA LYS A 221 -36.08 17.04 17.20
C LYS A 221 -37.02 17.27 16.01
N ASP A 222 -37.68 18.42 15.95
CA ASP A 222 -38.66 18.73 14.90
C ASP A 222 -38.04 18.71 13.49
N GLN A 223 -36.80 19.19 13.37
CA GLN A 223 -36.06 19.15 12.10
C GLN A 223 -35.71 17.71 11.69
N ALA A 224 -35.37 16.85 12.66
CA ALA A 224 -35.09 15.44 12.40
C ALA A 224 -36.35 14.70 11.92
N ILE A 225 -37.50 14.95 12.55
CA ILE A 225 -38.80 14.40 12.15
C ILE A 225 -39.13 14.83 10.71
N ALA A 226 -39.02 16.12 10.40
CA ALA A 226 -39.30 16.63 9.06
C ALA A 226 -38.42 15.96 7.97
N ILE A 227 -37.14 15.71 8.27
CA ILE A 227 -36.21 15.03 7.35
C ILE A 227 -36.61 13.57 7.14
N LEU A 228 -36.85 12.82 8.21
CA LEU A 228 -37.24 11.40 8.15
C LEU A 228 -38.61 11.24 7.48
N THR A 229 -39.59 12.08 7.81
CA THR A 229 -40.91 12.09 7.16
C THR A 229 -40.79 12.30 5.66
N LYS A 230 -39.97 13.27 5.21
CA LYS A 230 -39.77 13.56 3.79
C LYS A 230 -39.03 12.44 3.05
N LEU A 231 -37.99 11.88 3.65
CA LEU A 231 -37.05 10.98 2.95
C LEU A 231 -37.33 9.50 3.14
N HIS A 232 -37.85 9.09 4.31
CA HIS A 232 -38.15 7.69 4.63
C HIS A 232 -39.64 7.36 4.50
N ALA A 233 -40.54 8.31 4.78
CA ALA A 233 -41.99 8.12 4.70
C ALA A 233 -42.65 8.81 3.48
N GLY A 234 -41.88 9.44 2.60
CA GLY A 234 -42.40 10.09 1.40
C GLY A 234 -43.36 11.25 1.66
N GLY A 235 -43.29 11.88 2.83
CA GLY A 235 -44.17 12.98 3.26
C GLY A 235 -45.34 12.58 4.16
N GLN A 236 -45.45 11.31 4.57
CA GLN A 236 -46.49 10.85 5.50
C GLN A 236 -46.11 11.15 6.95
N GLU A 237 -46.74 12.16 7.56
CA GLU A 237 -46.40 12.66 8.90
C GLU A 237 -46.62 11.63 10.02
N ASN A 238 -47.62 10.75 9.91
CA ASN A 238 -47.94 9.72 10.91
C ASN A 238 -47.48 8.32 10.50
N SER A 239 -46.30 8.20 9.89
CA SER A 239 -45.74 6.90 9.53
C SER A 239 -45.20 6.18 10.77
N PRO A 240 -45.63 4.94 11.07
CA PRO A 240 -45.09 4.14 12.17
C PRO A 240 -43.57 3.97 12.10
N LEU A 241 -43.00 4.00 10.88
CA LEU A 241 -41.55 3.93 10.65
C LEU A 241 -40.80 5.12 11.26
N VAL A 242 -41.33 6.34 11.08
CA VAL A 242 -40.67 7.56 11.56
C VAL A 242 -40.72 7.63 13.07
N GLU A 243 -41.88 7.33 13.67
CA GLU A 243 -42.03 7.28 15.12
C GLU A 243 -41.07 6.25 15.72
N PHE A 244 -41.00 5.05 15.13
CA PHE A 244 -40.06 4.01 15.54
C PHE A 244 -38.60 4.46 15.45
N GLU A 245 -38.17 5.06 14.33
CA GLU A 245 -36.79 5.53 14.15
C GLU A 245 -36.44 6.65 15.15
N ILE A 246 -37.36 7.57 15.42
CA ILE A 246 -37.14 8.65 16.40
C ILE A 246 -36.98 8.07 17.81
N THR A 247 -37.89 7.19 18.24
CA THR A 247 -37.84 6.56 19.56
C THR A 247 -36.56 5.73 19.73
N GLU A 248 -36.14 4.99 18.69
CA GLU A 248 -34.88 4.24 18.68
C GLU A 248 -33.68 5.17 18.93
N ILE A 249 -33.62 6.30 18.20
CA ILE A 249 -32.52 7.26 18.33
C ILE A 249 -32.52 7.93 19.71
N GLU A 250 -33.68 8.31 20.24
CA GLU A 250 -33.80 8.95 21.56
C GLU A 250 -33.36 8.02 22.69
N ASN A 251 -33.82 6.77 22.67
CA ASN A 251 -33.45 5.77 23.65
C ASN A 251 -31.94 5.49 23.61
N ALA A 252 -31.36 5.37 22.42
CA ALA A 252 -29.92 5.17 22.25
C ALA A 252 -29.11 6.35 22.80
N LEU A 253 -29.52 7.58 22.51
CA LEU A 253 -28.85 8.78 23.02
C LEU A 253 -28.97 8.93 24.53
N ALA A 254 -30.12 8.58 25.11
CA ALA A 254 -30.33 8.59 26.55
C ALA A 254 -29.43 7.57 27.25
N LEU A 255 -29.34 6.34 26.71
CA LEU A 255 -28.45 5.31 27.21
C LEU A 255 -26.98 5.75 27.13
N GLU A 256 -26.54 6.26 25.98
CA GLU A 256 -25.16 6.71 25.79
C GLU A 256 -24.79 7.86 26.74
N ARG A 257 -25.68 8.84 26.94
CA ARG A 257 -25.46 9.93 27.91
C ARG A 257 -25.42 9.45 29.37
N SER A 258 -26.20 8.42 29.70
CA SER A 258 -26.20 7.83 31.05
C SER A 258 -24.93 7.04 31.36
N GLN A 259 -24.32 6.43 30.34
CA GLN A 259 -23.10 5.63 30.47
C GLN A 259 -21.82 6.46 30.31
N GLU A 260 -21.86 7.54 29.52
CA GLU A 260 -20.72 8.41 29.23
C GLU A 260 -21.08 9.89 29.35
N SER A 261 -20.62 10.54 30.42
CA SER A 261 -20.89 11.98 30.67
C SER A 261 -20.14 12.93 29.73
N SER A 262 -19.10 12.45 29.03
CA SER A 262 -18.40 13.21 27.99
C SER A 262 -17.66 12.29 27.02
N ALA A 263 -17.78 12.59 25.72
CA ALA A 263 -17.05 11.89 24.67
C ALA A 263 -15.57 12.33 24.65
N SER A 264 -14.77 11.80 25.58
CA SER A 264 -13.32 12.03 25.63
C SER A 264 -12.57 11.02 24.75
N TRP A 265 -11.41 11.38 24.22
CA TRP A 265 -10.53 10.42 23.54
C TRP A 265 -10.08 9.30 24.49
N ALA A 266 -9.97 9.57 25.79
CA ALA A 266 -9.66 8.58 26.81
C ALA A 266 -10.74 7.48 26.92
N THR A 267 -11.98 7.78 26.52
CA THR A 267 -13.09 6.84 26.55
C THR A 267 -12.83 5.63 25.65
N LEU A 268 -12.15 5.81 24.51
CA LEU A 268 -11.82 4.74 23.56
C LEU A 268 -10.99 3.60 24.18
N VAL A 269 -10.29 3.87 25.28
CA VAL A 269 -9.40 2.91 25.96
C VAL A 269 -9.83 2.58 27.39
N LYS A 270 -10.88 3.23 27.91
CA LYS A 270 -11.26 3.16 29.33
C LYS A 270 -11.91 1.84 29.71
N THR A 271 -12.87 1.34 28.93
CA THR A 271 -13.65 0.14 29.26
C THR A 271 -13.21 -1.06 28.41
N ALA A 272 -13.38 -2.29 28.94
CA ALA A 272 -13.00 -3.50 28.21
C ALA A 272 -13.74 -3.67 26.85
N PRO A 273 -15.06 -3.42 26.75
CA PRO A 273 -15.78 -3.42 25.48
C PRO A 273 -15.23 -2.40 24.48
N MET A 274 -14.96 -1.17 24.94
CA MET A 274 -14.46 -0.11 24.06
C MET A 274 -13.03 -0.38 23.58
N ARG A 275 -12.17 -0.94 24.43
CA ARG A 275 -10.83 -1.41 24.02
C ARG A 275 -10.91 -2.45 22.91
N ARG A 276 -11.88 -3.38 22.98
CA ARG A 276 -12.08 -4.39 21.93
C ARG A 276 -12.53 -3.73 20.61
N ARG A 277 -13.48 -2.79 20.65
CA ARG A 277 -13.92 -2.01 19.47
C ARG A 277 -12.75 -1.24 18.85
N THR A 278 -11.98 -0.53 19.67
CA THR A 278 -10.79 0.24 19.26
C THR A 278 -9.70 -0.65 18.67
N LEU A 279 -9.44 -1.82 19.26
CA LEU A 279 -8.48 -2.79 18.73
C LEU A 279 -8.90 -3.30 17.35
N ILE A 280 -10.18 -3.66 17.17
CA ILE A 280 -10.71 -4.08 15.87
C ILE A 280 -10.57 -2.96 14.83
N ALA A 281 -10.89 -1.73 15.20
CA ALA A 281 -10.74 -0.55 14.34
C ALA A 281 -9.28 -0.32 13.91
N ALA A 282 -8.34 -0.46 14.85
CA ALA A 282 -6.91 -0.33 14.57
C ALA A 282 -6.42 -1.43 13.62
N ILE A 283 -6.82 -2.69 13.86
CA ILE A 283 -6.49 -3.84 12.99
C ILE A 283 -7.07 -3.64 11.59
N LEU A 284 -8.35 -3.27 11.49
CA LEU A 284 -9.01 -2.98 10.21
C LEU A 284 -8.28 -1.90 9.43
N GLY A 285 -7.93 -0.80 10.09
CA GLY A 285 -7.18 0.29 9.47
C GLY A 285 -5.82 -0.17 8.94
N PHE A 286 -4.97 -0.75 9.79
CA PHE A 286 -3.61 -1.13 9.42
C PHE A 286 -3.57 -2.21 8.34
N PHE A 287 -4.33 -3.29 8.54
CA PHE A 287 -4.34 -4.43 7.62
C PHE A 287 -5.13 -4.16 6.34
N SER A 288 -5.92 -3.09 6.25
CA SER A 288 -6.44 -2.62 4.96
C SER A 288 -5.31 -2.23 4.00
N GLN A 289 -4.16 -1.79 4.52
CA GLN A 289 -2.98 -1.43 3.72
C GLN A 289 -1.95 -2.58 3.64
N TRP A 290 -1.87 -3.42 4.68
CA TRP A 290 -0.87 -4.49 4.82
C TRP A 290 -1.32 -5.89 4.41
N ASN A 291 -2.43 -6.02 3.70
CA ASN A 291 -2.90 -7.29 3.11
C ASN A 291 -2.19 -7.70 1.80
N GLY A 292 -1.19 -6.93 1.36
CA GLY A 292 -0.39 -7.23 0.16
C GLY A 292 -0.92 -6.66 -1.15
N ILE A 293 -2.15 -6.14 -1.20
CA ILE A 293 -2.69 -5.60 -2.46
C ILE A 293 -1.97 -4.32 -2.89
N GLY A 294 -1.51 -3.52 -1.93
CA GLY A 294 -0.77 -2.28 -2.18
C GLY A 294 0.51 -2.50 -2.99
N VAL A 295 1.10 -3.70 -2.95
CA VAL A 295 2.26 -4.03 -3.78
C VAL A 295 1.90 -4.00 -5.25
N VAL A 296 0.75 -4.56 -5.63
CA VAL A 296 0.29 -4.53 -7.02
C VAL A 296 -0.21 -3.14 -7.37
N THR A 297 -1.03 -2.51 -6.52
CA THR A 297 -1.62 -1.20 -6.81
C THR A 297 -0.58 -0.12 -7.13
N TYR A 298 0.57 -0.14 -6.45
CA TYR A 298 1.62 0.87 -6.62
C TYR A 298 2.80 0.40 -7.47
N TYR A 299 3.03 -0.91 -7.60
CA TYR A 299 4.20 -1.48 -8.29
C TYR A 299 3.81 -2.52 -9.35
N LEU A 300 2.60 -2.45 -9.92
CA LEU A 300 2.11 -3.40 -10.93
C LEU A 300 3.12 -3.60 -12.06
N SER A 301 3.70 -2.53 -12.62
CA SER A 301 4.70 -2.65 -13.68
C SER A 301 5.90 -3.50 -13.27
N LEU A 302 6.42 -3.30 -12.05
CA LEU A 302 7.55 -4.09 -11.53
C LEU A 302 7.15 -5.56 -11.35
N VAL A 303 5.94 -5.82 -10.88
CA VAL A 303 5.40 -7.19 -10.78
C VAL A 303 5.28 -7.84 -12.16
N LEU A 304 4.73 -7.12 -13.15
CA LEU A 304 4.58 -7.61 -14.52
C LEU A 304 5.94 -7.84 -15.21
N ASP A 305 6.93 -7.00 -14.94
CA ASP A 305 8.31 -7.18 -15.41
C ASP A 305 8.92 -8.49 -14.88
N THR A 306 8.65 -8.85 -13.62
CA THR A 306 9.18 -10.10 -13.02
C THR A 306 8.62 -11.37 -13.68
N ILE A 307 7.48 -11.26 -14.36
CA ILE A 307 6.81 -12.36 -15.07
C ILE A 307 6.95 -12.26 -16.60
N GLY A 308 7.89 -11.43 -17.08
CA GLY A 308 8.23 -11.33 -18.51
C GLY A 308 7.32 -10.43 -19.35
N ILE A 309 6.33 -9.77 -18.74
CA ILE A 309 5.43 -8.83 -19.45
C ILE A 309 6.03 -7.43 -19.34
N THR A 310 6.92 -7.07 -20.27
CA THR A 310 7.65 -5.78 -20.27
C THR A 310 7.08 -4.77 -21.26
N ALA A 311 6.16 -5.18 -22.13
CA ALA A 311 5.56 -4.29 -23.12
C ALA A 311 4.64 -3.26 -22.43
N ALA A 312 5.03 -1.98 -22.48
CA ALA A 312 4.29 -0.89 -21.83
C ALA A 312 2.80 -0.84 -22.24
N LYS A 313 2.49 -1.13 -23.51
CA LYS A 313 1.11 -1.21 -24.01
C LYS A 313 0.29 -2.27 -23.27
N GLU A 314 0.88 -3.44 -23.05
CA GLU A 314 0.23 -4.56 -22.36
C GLU A 314 0.08 -4.27 -20.86
N GLN A 315 1.11 -3.73 -20.21
CA GLN A 315 1.04 -3.36 -18.79
C GLN A 315 -0.04 -2.31 -18.50
N VAL A 316 -0.14 -1.28 -19.34
CA VAL A 316 -1.18 -0.25 -19.21
C VAL A 316 -2.57 -0.83 -19.45
N LEU A 317 -2.72 -1.72 -20.44
CA LEU A 317 -3.98 -2.41 -20.72
C LEU A 317 -4.42 -3.29 -19.53
N ILE A 318 -3.48 -4.07 -18.97
CA ILE A 318 -3.73 -4.91 -17.79
C ILE A 318 -4.18 -4.05 -16.62
N ASN A 319 -3.49 -2.94 -16.33
CA ASN A 319 -3.89 -2.02 -15.26
C ASN A 319 -5.29 -1.45 -15.48
N GLY A 320 -5.60 -0.99 -16.71
CA GLY A 320 -6.91 -0.45 -17.05
C GLY A 320 -8.03 -1.48 -16.83
N LEU A 321 -7.86 -2.69 -17.37
CA LEU A 321 -8.81 -3.79 -17.20
C LEU A 321 -8.96 -4.20 -15.72
N LEU A 322 -7.85 -4.21 -14.97
CA LEU A 322 -7.86 -4.52 -13.54
C LEU A 322 -8.69 -3.50 -12.76
N GLN A 323 -8.55 -2.20 -13.02
CA GLN A 323 -9.35 -1.18 -12.31
C GLN A 323 -10.85 -1.29 -12.62
N LEU A 324 -11.23 -1.58 -13.88
CA LEU A 324 -12.64 -1.83 -14.22
C LEU A 324 -13.17 -3.09 -13.53
N PHE A 325 -12.38 -4.16 -13.53
CA PHE A 325 -12.72 -5.40 -12.83
C PHE A 325 -12.89 -5.18 -11.33
N ASN A 326 -11.97 -4.47 -10.70
CA ASN A 326 -12.01 -4.18 -9.27
C ASN A 326 -13.25 -3.36 -8.89
N PHE A 327 -13.60 -2.36 -9.70
CA PHE A 327 -14.83 -1.59 -9.50
C PHE A 327 -16.08 -2.49 -9.57
N ALA A 328 -16.17 -3.35 -10.59
CA ALA A 328 -17.29 -4.28 -10.73
C ALA A 328 -17.33 -5.28 -9.55
N ALA A 329 -16.20 -5.86 -9.17
CA ALA A 329 -16.09 -6.80 -8.05
C ALA A 329 -16.50 -6.14 -6.73
N ALA A 330 -15.99 -4.94 -6.44
CA ALA A 330 -16.31 -4.23 -5.20
C ALA A 330 -17.79 -3.84 -5.11
N VAL A 331 -18.43 -3.47 -6.23
CA VAL A 331 -19.87 -3.16 -6.26
C VAL A 331 -20.71 -4.42 -6.12
N PHE A 332 -20.54 -5.39 -7.03
CA PHE A 332 -21.43 -6.55 -7.13
C PHE A 332 -21.13 -7.63 -6.08
N ALA A 333 -19.86 -7.97 -5.90
CA ALA A 333 -19.44 -9.05 -5.01
C ALA A 333 -19.18 -8.57 -3.56
N GLY A 334 -18.82 -7.29 -3.39
CA GLY A 334 -18.66 -6.65 -2.09
C GLY A 334 -19.96 -6.01 -1.60
N ALA A 335 -20.18 -4.76 -2.00
CA ALA A 335 -21.18 -3.87 -1.42
C ALA A 335 -22.63 -4.42 -1.47
N LEU A 336 -23.03 -5.06 -2.57
CA LEU A 336 -24.38 -5.62 -2.70
C LEU A 336 -24.59 -6.94 -1.94
N MET A 337 -23.53 -7.69 -1.64
CA MET A 337 -23.58 -8.99 -0.95
C MET A 337 -23.43 -8.88 0.57
N VAL A 338 -23.07 -7.70 1.11
CA VAL A 338 -22.86 -7.45 2.55
C VAL A 338 -24.03 -7.90 3.43
N ASP A 339 -25.26 -7.65 2.97
CA ASP A 339 -26.46 -7.96 3.76
C ASP A 339 -26.88 -9.43 3.64
N LYS A 340 -26.43 -10.16 2.60
CA LYS A 340 -26.81 -11.56 2.41
C LYS A 340 -25.91 -12.53 3.19
N PHE A 341 -24.60 -12.33 3.16
CA PHE A 341 -23.64 -13.30 3.76
C PHE A 341 -23.20 -12.94 5.18
N GLY A 342 -23.31 -11.67 5.58
CA GLY A 342 -22.84 -11.18 6.87
C GLY A 342 -21.36 -10.78 6.85
N ARG A 343 -20.97 -9.89 7.75
CA ARG A 343 -19.69 -9.16 7.68
C ARG A 343 -18.53 -10.07 8.07
N ARG A 344 -18.68 -10.88 9.13
CA ARG A 344 -17.60 -11.78 9.60
C ARG A 344 -17.28 -12.84 8.55
N ARG A 345 -18.31 -13.44 7.95
CA ARG A 345 -18.14 -14.45 6.89
C ARG A 345 -17.46 -13.85 5.66
N LEU A 346 -17.84 -12.64 5.25
CA LEU A 346 -17.18 -11.96 4.14
C LEU A 346 -15.70 -11.69 4.41
N PHE A 347 -15.33 -11.19 5.61
CA PHE A 347 -13.92 -11.01 5.96
C PHE A 347 -13.13 -12.33 5.97
N LEU A 348 -13.72 -13.43 6.46
CA LEU A 348 -13.06 -14.73 6.47
C LEU A 348 -12.87 -15.30 5.06
N VAL A 349 -13.91 -15.27 4.22
CA VAL A 349 -13.84 -15.76 2.84
C VAL A 349 -12.88 -14.91 2.01
N ALA A 350 -12.97 -13.59 2.12
CA ALA A 350 -12.08 -12.66 1.43
C ALA A 350 -10.62 -12.86 1.84
N THR A 351 -10.32 -12.91 3.14
CA THR A 351 -8.93 -13.04 3.61
C THR A 351 -8.36 -14.43 3.31
N SER A 352 -9.17 -15.48 3.41
CA SER A 352 -8.75 -16.85 3.08
C SER A 352 -8.51 -17.01 1.57
N GLY A 353 -9.43 -16.51 0.74
CA GLY A 353 -9.30 -16.52 -0.71
C GLY A 353 -8.11 -15.69 -1.18
N LEU A 354 -7.90 -14.51 -0.58
CA LEU A 354 -6.72 -13.68 -0.82
C LEU A 354 -5.43 -14.41 -0.42
N CYS A 355 -5.39 -15.06 0.74
CA CYS A 355 -4.24 -15.85 1.20
C CYS A 355 -3.89 -16.99 0.22
N LEU A 356 -4.88 -17.80 -0.18
CA LEU A 356 -4.67 -18.91 -1.11
C LEU A 356 -4.21 -18.41 -2.49
N SER A 357 -4.79 -17.30 -2.96
CA SER A 357 -4.41 -16.68 -4.22
C SER A 357 -2.98 -16.14 -4.17
N TYR A 358 -2.58 -15.52 -3.05
CA TYR A 358 -1.22 -15.02 -2.84
C TYR A 358 -0.18 -16.16 -2.77
N VAL A 359 -0.53 -17.30 -2.16
CA VAL A 359 0.31 -18.50 -2.13
C VAL A 359 0.51 -19.06 -3.54
N ALA A 360 -0.58 -19.22 -4.30
CA ALA A 360 -0.51 -19.69 -5.68
C ALA A 360 0.28 -18.73 -6.58
N TRP A 361 0.02 -17.43 -6.46
CA TRP A 361 0.78 -16.38 -7.16
C TRP A 361 2.28 -16.45 -6.81
N THR A 362 2.64 -16.58 -5.53
CA THR A 362 4.04 -16.69 -5.10
C THR A 362 4.71 -17.93 -5.68
N ALA A 363 4.03 -19.09 -5.63
CA ALA A 363 4.55 -20.34 -6.18
C ALA A 363 4.76 -20.25 -7.70
N LEU A 364 3.79 -19.72 -8.44
CA LEU A 364 3.87 -19.55 -9.89
C LEU A 364 4.96 -18.54 -10.30
N THR A 365 5.13 -17.46 -9.54
CA THR A 365 6.21 -16.49 -9.81
C THR A 365 7.58 -17.15 -9.59
N SER A 366 7.73 -17.96 -8.54
CA SER A 366 8.97 -18.71 -8.30
C SER A 366 9.26 -19.73 -9.41
N TYR A 367 8.22 -20.39 -9.93
CA TYR A 367 8.32 -21.33 -11.04
C TYR A 367 8.67 -20.61 -12.35
N PHE A 368 8.03 -19.48 -12.63
CA PHE A 368 8.31 -18.66 -13.81
C PHE A 368 9.78 -18.21 -13.83
N ILE A 369 10.31 -17.75 -12.70
CA ILE A 369 11.71 -17.30 -12.61
C ILE A 369 12.71 -18.43 -12.91
N ARG A 370 12.34 -19.69 -12.66
CA ARG A 370 13.19 -20.86 -12.93
C ARG A 370 13.01 -21.43 -14.34
N SER A 371 11.78 -21.45 -14.84
CA SER A 371 11.39 -22.11 -16.10
C SER A 371 11.32 -21.18 -17.31
N HIS A 372 11.09 -19.88 -17.07
CA HIS A 372 10.77 -18.87 -18.08
C HIS A 372 9.58 -19.24 -18.99
N ASP A 373 8.65 -20.04 -18.49
CA ASP A 373 7.45 -20.45 -19.21
C ASP A 373 6.44 -19.30 -19.28
N GLU A 374 6.18 -18.76 -20.47
CA GLU A 374 5.21 -17.67 -20.68
C GLU A 374 3.79 -18.02 -20.19
N SER A 375 3.42 -19.31 -20.20
CA SER A 375 2.11 -19.75 -19.70
C SER A 375 1.98 -19.55 -18.19
N ALA A 376 3.07 -19.76 -17.44
CA ALA A 376 3.13 -19.48 -16.01
C ALA A 376 3.01 -17.98 -15.73
N GLY A 377 3.64 -17.14 -16.56
CA GLY A 377 3.51 -15.68 -16.48
C GLY A 377 2.06 -15.21 -16.68
N ARG A 378 1.36 -15.71 -17.70
CA ARG A 378 -0.08 -15.41 -17.91
C ARG A 378 -0.95 -15.89 -16.76
N THR A 379 -0.63 -17.06 -16.19
CA THR A 379 -1.34 -17.61 -15.03
C THR A 379 -1.15 -16.74 -13.78
N VAL A 380 0.05 -16.16 -13.58
CA VAL A 380 0.28 -15.18 -12.51
C VAL A 380 -0.67 -13.98 -12.65
N VAL A 381 -0.83 -13.44 -13.87
CA VAL A 381 -1.77 -12.33 -14.11
C VAL A 381 -3.19 -12.73 -13.71
N ALA A 382 -3.64 -13.95 -14.04
CA ALA A 382 -4.96 -14.42 -13.63
C ALA A 382 -5.10 -14.48 -12.09
N PHE A 383 -4.08 -14.95 -11.37
CA PHE A 383 -4.09 -14.95 -9.90
C PHE A 383 -4.03 -13.55 -9.29
N ILE A 384 -3.44 -12.55 -9.97
CA ILE A 384 -3.54 -11.15 -9.56
C ILE A 384 -5.01 -10.70 -9.59
N PHE A 385 -5.74 -10.96 -10.68
CA PHE A 385 -7.17 -10.63 -10.76
C PHE A 385 -8.00 -11.35 -9.68
N ILE A 386 -7.73 -12.63 -9.43
CA ILE A 386 -8.41 -13.40 -8.38
C ILE A 386 -8.08 -12.85 -6.98
N ALA A 387 -6.84 -12.46 -6.72
CA ALA A 387 -6.45 -11.83 -5.46
C ALA A 387 -7.20 -10.51 -5.25
N PHE A 388 -7.28 -9.65 -6.27
CA PHE A 388 -8.07 -8.42 -6.21
C PHE A 388 -9.56 -8.69 -6.01
N PHE A 389 -10.13 -9.71 -6.67
CA PHE A 389 -11.53 -10.10 -6.46
C PHE A 389 -11.82 -10.37 -4.98
N PHE A 390 -11.00 -11.21 -4.32
CA PHE A 390 -11.19 -11.50 -2.90
C PHE A 390 -10.95 -10.29 -2.00
N TYR A 391 -9.98 -9.42 -2.34
CA TYR A 391 -9.78 -8.16 -1.66
C TYR A 391 -11.03 -7.26 -1.74
N ASP A 392 -11.61 -7.13 -2.94
CA ASP A 392 -12.75 -6.26 -3.20
C ASP A 392 -14.07 -6.72 -2.58
N VAL A 393 -14.21 -8.02 -2.32
CA VAL A 393 -15.38 -8.59 -1.63
C VAL A 393 -15.53 -8.08 -0.19
N ALA A 394 -14.42 -7.79 0.52
CA ALA A 394 -14.49 -7.38 1.92
C ALA A 394 -13.62 -6.17 2.25
N TRP A 395 -12.33 -6.21 1.91
CA TRP A 395 -11.34 -5.22 2.34
C TRP A 395 -11.49 -3.87 1.66
N THR A 396 -12.16 -3.79 0.51
CA THR A 396 -12.58 -2.51 -0.08
C THR A 396 -13.78 -1.92 0.69
N PRO A 397 -14.98 -2.54 0.70
CA PRO A 397 -16.17 -1.89 1.27
C PRO A 397 -16.25 -1.88 2.80
N LEU A 398 -15.77 -2.94 3.47
CA LEU A 398 -16.10 -3.20 4.87
C LEU A 398 -15.26 -2.47 5.92
N PRO A 399 -13.96 -2.13 5.75
CA PRO A 399 -13.19 -1.57 6.87
C PRO A 399 -13.81 -0.31 7.47
N GLN A 400 -14.31 0.60 6.62
CA GLN A 400 -14.99 1.80 7.10
C GLN A 400 -16.42 1.52 7.55
N ALA A 401 -17.19 0.75 6.76
CA ALA A 401 -18.58 0.44 7.08
C ALA A 401 -18.71 -0.31 8.42
N TYR A 402 -17.89 -1.35 8.60
CA TYR A 402 -17.85 -2.14 9.83
C TYR A 402 -17.37 -1.32 11.03
N THR A 403 -16.38 -0.44 10.85
CA THR A 403 -15.96 0.47 11.93
C THR A 403 -17.12 1.36 12.37
N ILE A 404 -17.90 1.91 11.45
CA ILE A 404 -19.05 2.75 11.79
C ILE A 404 -20.16 1.95 12.50
N GLU A 405 -20.35 0.68 12.13
CA GLU A 405 -21.33 -0.22 12.73
C GLU A 405 -20.99 -0.61 14.18
N ILE A 406 -19.71 -0.80 14.53
CA ILE A 406 -19.31 -1.27 15.86
C ILE A 406 -19.25 -0.17 16.93
N PHE A 407 -19.18 1.11 16.54
CA PHE A 407 -19.08 2.21 17.50
C PHE A 407 -20.44 2.88 17.81
N PRO A 408 -20.73 3.13 19.09
CA PRO A 408 -21.87 3.96 19.54
C PRO A 408 -21.81 5.37 18.95
N PHE A 409 -22.95 6.06 18.89
CA PHE A 409 -23.07 7.35 18.19
C PHE A 409 -22.11 8.42 18.72
N LEU A 410 -22.01 8.61 20.05
CA LEU A 410 -21.14 9.63 20.66
C LEU A 410 -19.64 9.39 20.41
N THR A 411 -19.22 8.12 20.26
CA THR A 411 -17.81 7.75 20.06
C THR A 411 -17.47 7.37 18.62
N ARG A 412 -18.47 7.23 17.73
CA ARG A 412 -18.35 6.82 16.33
C ARG A 412 -17.34 7.62 15.53
N SER A 413 -17.42 8.95 15.60
CA SER A 413 -16.51 9.86 14.90
C SER A 413 -15.05 9.61 15.32
N ARG A 414 -14.79 9.40 16.61
CA ARG A 414 -13.46 9.11 17.17
C ARG A 414 -12.97 7.69 16.82
N GLY A 415 -13.87 6.71 16.85
CA GLY A 415 -13.59 5.34 16.43
C GLY A 415 -13.19 5.24 14.96
N LEU A 416 -13.95 5.91 14.08
CA LEU A 416 -13.62 6.02 12.66
C LEU A 416 -12.28 6.72 12.45
N THR A 417 -12.02 7.83 13.17
CA THR A 417 -10.72 8.49 13.13
C THR A 417 -9.59 7.57 13.54
N THR A 418 -9.78 6.70 14.54
CA THR A 418 -8.75 5.73 14.96
C THR A 418 -8.45 4.72 13.84
N ALA A 419 -9.47 4.20 13.17
CA ALA A 419 -9.29 3.32 12.01
C ALA A 419 -8.56 4.03 10.86
N LEU A 420 -8.94 5.28 10.56
CA LEU A 420 -8.29 6.07 9.51
C LEU A 420 -6.83 6.42 9.84
N THR A 421 -6.53 6.80 11.10
CA THR A 421 -5.15 7.02 11.56
C THR A 421 -4.32 5.76 11.36
N SER A 422 -4.85 4.61 11.79
CA SER A 422 -4.17 3.31 11.63
C SER A 422 -3.95 2.96 10.15
N SER A 423 -4.94 3.24 9.29
CA SER A 423 -4.80 3.08 7.85
C SER A 423 -3.73 3.99 7.25
N TYR A 424 -3.63 5.25 7.68
CA TYR A 424 -2.60 6.15 7.13
C TYR A 424 -1.20 5.81 7.62
N ILE A 425 -1.06 5.35 8.86
CA ILE A 425 0.22 4.80 9.36
C ILE A 425 0.59 3.54 8.57
N GLY A 426 -0.37 2.65 8.32
CA GLY A 426 -0.21 1.48 7.45
C GLY A 426 0.24 1.86 6.04
N LEU A 427 -0.35 2.91 5.47
CA LEU A 427 0.00 3.39 4.14
C LEU A 427 1.42 3.98 4.08
N ILE A 428 1.80 4.82 5.06
CA ILE A 428 3.14 5.41 5.14
C ILE A 428 4.20 4.32 5.28
N SER A 429 3.96 3.35 6.17
CA SER A 429 4.87 2.22 6.37
C SER A 429 4.97 1.34 5.12
N ALA A 430 3.87 1.04 4.44
CA ALA A 430 3.87 0.28 3.19
C ALA A 430 4.66 0.99 2.08
N GLN A 431 4.52 2.32 1.94
CA GLN A 431 5.24 3.11 0.94
C GLN A 431 6.76 3.14 1.17
N LEU A 432 7.21 3.09 2.42
CA LEU A 432 8.63 3.09 2.78
C LEU A 432 9.24 1.68 2.73
N ILE A 433 8.50 0.66 3.18
CA ILE A 433 9.03 -0.69 3.38
C ILE A 433 8.90 -1.55 2.11
N ASN A 434 7.79 -1.47 1.38
CA ASN A 434 7.52 -2.37 0.25
C ASN A 434 8.58 -2.26 -0.87
N PRO A 435 9.03 -1.06 -1.30
CA PRO A 435 10.09 -0.95 -2.32
C PRO A 435 11.40 -1.60 -1.89
N VAL A 436 11.81 -1.38 -0.64
CA VAL A 436 13.06 -1.93 -0.09
C VAL A 436 12.96 -3.45 0.03
N GLY A 437 11.81 -3.95 0.49
CA GLY A 437 11.52 -5.38 0.58
C GLY A 437 11.54 -6.07 -0.79
N LEU A 438 10.89 -5.48 -1.80
CA LEU A 438 10.89 -6.00 -3.17
C LEU A 438 12.30 -6.00 -3.79
N ALA A 439 13.08 -4.94 -3.58
CA ALA A 439 14.43 -4.85 -4.12
C ALA A 439 15.40 -5.87 -3.48
N ALA A 440 15.27 -6.11 -2.16
CA ALA A 440 16.16 -7.01 -1.42
C ALA A 440 15.79 -8.49 -1.59
N LEU A 441 14.49 -8.82 -1.62
CA LEU A 441 14.00 -10.20 -1.56
C LEU A 441 13.36 -10.69 -2.86
N GLY A 442 13.05 -9.81 -3.81
CA GLY A 442 12.37 -10.15 -5.06
C GLY A 442 11.05 -10.88 -4.80
N TRP A 443 10.84 -12.00 -5.50
CA TRP A 443 9.63 -12.83 -5.36
C TRP A 443 9.43 -13.40 -3.95
N ARG A 444 10.50 -13.56 -3.16
CA ARG A 444 10.41 -14.10 -1.79
C ARG A 444 9.69 -13.12 -0.85
N TYR A 445 9.60 -11.85 -1.22
CA TYR A 445 8.86 -10.85 -0.45
C TYR A 445 7.36 -11.19 -0.35
N TYR A 446 6.79 -11.83 -1.37
CA TYR A 446 5.37 -12.23 -1.36
C TYR A 446 5.03 -13.26 -0.25
N ILE A 447 6.02 -14.03 0.21
CA ILE A 447 5.87 -14.96 1.33
C ILE A 447 5.52 -14.21 2.62
N VAL A 448 6.05 -12.99 2.81
CA VAL A 448 5.75 -12.16 3.99
C VAL A 448 4.26 -11.85 4.05
N PHE A 449 3.64 -11.50 2.92
CA PHE A 449 2.20 -11.26 2.85
C PHE A 449 1.38 -12.53 3.05
N CYS A 450 1.85 -13.68 2.57
CA CYS A 450 1.20 -14.97 2.86
C CYS A 450 1.13 -15.24 4.37
N CYS A 451 2.23 -15.02 5.10
CA CYS A 451 2.27 -15.17 6.56
C CYS A 451 1.35 -14.16 7.27
N ILE A 452 1.36 -12.90 6.83
CA ILE A 452 0.48 -11.85 7.37
C ILE A 452 -0.99 -12.22 7.17
N LEU A 453 -1.38 -12.64 5.96
CA LEU A 453 -2.75 -13.02 5.64
C LEU A 453 -3.20 -14.25 6.44
N ALA A 454 -2.34 -15.26 6.59
CA ALA A 454 -2.64 -16.43 7.42
C ALA A 454 -2.88 -16.04 8.89
N CYS A 455 -2.03 -15.17 9.45
CA CYS A 455 -2.24 -14.62 10.80
C CYS A 455 -3.55 -13.82 10.89
N LEU A 456 -3.85 -13.02 9.86
CA LEU A 456 -5.05 -12.19 9.82
C LEU A 456 -6.34 -13.01 9.77
N VAL A 457 -6.36 -14.15 9.08
CA VAL A 457 -7.49 -15.10 9.12
C VAL A 457 -7.77 -15.55 10.56
N VAL A 458 -6.72 -15.91 11.31
CA VAL A 458 -6.84 -16.33 12.72
C VAL A 458 -7.37 -15.19 13.59
N VAL A 459 -6.81 -13.99 13.42
CA VAL A 459 -7.25 -12.79 14.17
C VAL A 459 -8.72 -12.47 13.89
N ILE A 460 -9.15 -12.51 12.62
CA ILE A 460 -10.55 -12.27 12.25
C ILE A 460 -11.46 -13.33 12.85
N TYR A 461 -11.05 -14.60 12.82
CA TYR A 461 -11.86 -15.69 13.37
C TYR A 461 -12.16 -15.49 14.85
N PHE A 462 -11.18 -15.09 15.67
CA PHE A 462 -11.37 -14.96 17.12
C PHE A 462 -11.90 -13.59 17.55
N LEU A 463 -11.47 -12.50 16.90
CA LEU A 463 -11.73 -11.16 17.40
C LEU A 463 -13.02 -10.52 16.87
N PHE A 464 -13.41 -10.82 15.63
CA PHE A 464 -14.46 -10.08 14.92
C PHE A 464 -15.87 -10.66 15.20
N PRO A 465 -16.77 -9.88 15.82
CA PRO A 465 -18.17 -10.26 15.95
C PRO A 465 -18.96 -10.12 14.63
N GLU A 466 -20.04 -10.88 14.51
CA GLU A 466 -21.00 -10.73 13.41
C GLU A 466 -21.97 -9.58 13.70
N THR A 467 -22.10 -8.64 12.77
CA THR A 467 -22.98 -7.45 12.87
C THR A 467 -24.25 -7.58 12.03
N LYS A 468 -24.37 -8.63 11.19
CA LYS A 468 -25.51 -8.81 10.28
C LYS A 468 -26.86 -8.83 11.02
N GLY A 469 -27.79 -8.03 10.50
CA GLY A 469 -29.19 -8.04 10.92
C GLY A 469 -29.43 -7.43 12.30
N ARG A 470 -28.42 -6.83 12.92
CA ARG A 470 -28.55 -6.16 14.21
C ARG A 470 -28.66 -4.66 14.03
N SER A 471 -29.46 -4.00 14.87
CA SER A 471 -29.40 -2.53 14.97
C SER A 471 -28.05 -2.10 15.55
N LEU A 472 -27.67 -0.84 15.34
CA LEU A 472 -26.40 -0.29 15.87
C LEU A 472 -26.35 -0.39 17.41
N GLU A 473 -27.52 -0.35 18.00
CA GLU A 473 -27.82 -0.39 19.42
C GLU A 473 -27.65 -1.83 19.96
N GLN A 474 -28.16 -2.85 19.27
CA GLN A 474 -27.93 -4.27 19.60
C GLN A 474 -26.47 -4.72 19.42
N ILE A 475 -25.73 -4.08 18.51
CA ILE A 475 -24.29 -4.32 18.39
C ILE A 475 -23.59 -3.83 19.65
N THR A 476 -24.03 -2.70 20.23
CA THR A 476 -23.51 -2.20 21.50
C THR A 476 -23.70 -3.23 22.62
N GLU A 477 -24.88 -3.84 22.72
CA GLU A 477 -25.19 -4.94 23.66
C GLU A 477 -24.29 -6.16 23.48
N LEU A 478 -23.95 -6.54 22.24
CA LEU A 478 -23.07 -7.68 21.94
C LEU A 478 -21.66 -7.52 22.55
N PHE A 479 -21.17 -6.29 22.65
CA PHE A 479 -19.87 -6.01 23.27
C PHE A 479 -19.95 -5.84 24.79
N GLU A 480 -21.12 -5.46 25.32
CA GLU A 480 -21.32 -5.11 26.75
C GLU A 480 -21.92 -6.25 27.58
N GLY A 481 -22.51 -7.27 26.95
CA GLY A 481 -23.00 -8.48 27.61
C GLY A 481 -24.27 -8.28 28.46
N ARG A 482 -25.05 -7.22 28.21
CA ARG A 482 -26.30 -6.92 28.92
C ARG A 482 -27.46 -6.91 27.93
N SER A 483 -28.48 -7.73 28.16
CA SER A 483 -29.73 -7.75 27.38
C SER A 483 -30.75 -6.79 28.00
N VAL A 484 -31.30 -5.88 27.19
CA VAL A 484 -32.53 -5.14 27.55
C VAL A 484 -33.64 -5.62 26.60
N SER A 485 -34.50 -6.51 27.09
CA SER A 485 -35.77 -6.83 26.44
C SER A 485 -36.76 -5.71 26.74
N VAL A 486 -37.24 -5.04 25.69
CA VAL A 486 -38.46 -4.24 25.77
C VAL A 486 -39.48 -5.04 24.96
N ASP A 487 -40.57 -5.47 25.57
CA ASP A 487 -41.59 -6.27 24.90
C ASP A 487 -42.55 -5.37 24.13
N ALA A 488 -42.63 -5.57 22.82
CA ALA A 488 -43.50 -4.82 21.91
C ALA A 488 -45.00 -5.06 22.18
N GLU A 489 -45.36 -6.14 22.88
CA GLU A 489 -46.74 -6.51 23.20
C GLU A 489 -47.33 -5.70 24.38
N GLU A 490 -46.50 -5.12 25.24
CA GLU A 490 -46.99 -4.29 26.35
C GLU A 490 -47.31 -2.84 25.90
N ILE A 491 -46.61 -2.35 24.88
CA ILE A 491 -46.82 -1.00 24.30
C ILE A 491 -48.18 -0.91 23.57
N ILE A 492 -48.62 -2.02 22.96
CA ILE A 492 -49.91 -2.07 22.24
C ILE A 492 -51.08 -2.27 23.22
N SER A 493 -50.86 -2.92 24.37
CA SER A 493 -51.96 -3.31 25.28
C SER A 493 -52.20 -2.36 26.44
N LYS A 494 -51.21 -1.59 26.91
CA LYS A 494 -51.35 -0.70 28.07
C LYS A 494 -50.56 0.59 27.88
N GLY A 495 -51.25 1.68 27.52
CA GLY A 495 -50.67 3.02 27.38
C GLY A 495 -50.17 3.67 28.68
N LYS A 496 -49.35 2.98 29.48
CA LYS A 496 -48.62 3.53 30.64
C LYS A 496 -47.27 2.83 30.79
N VAL A 497 -46.21 3.63 30.88
CA VAL A 497 -44.82 3.20 31.09
C VAL A 497 -44.60 2.87 32.57
N GLY A 498 -44.28 1.61 32.87
CA GLY A 498 -43.69 1.18 34.12
C GLY A 498 -42.55 0.20 33.81
N VAL A 499 -41.30 0.59 34.04
CA VAL A 499 -40.14 -0.28 33.81
C VAL A 499 -39.83 -1.02 35.12
N ALA A 500 -39.99 -2.35 35.13
CA ALA A 500 -39.45 -3.20 36.18
C ALA A 500 -38.07 -3.73 35.76
N TYR A 501 -37.09 -3.66 36.67
CA TYR A 501 -35.74 -4.15 36.46
C TYR A 501 -35.63 -5.57 37.02
N GLU A 502 -35.45 -6.58 36.16
CA GLU A 502 -35.13 -7.94 36.60
C GLU A 502 -33.63 -8.20 36.40
N ILE A 503 -32.93 -8.42 37.52
CA ILE A 503 -31.50 -8.75 37.53
C ILE A 503 -31.40 -10.26 37.31
N GLU A 504 -31.38 -10.71 36.06
CA GLU A 504 -30.96 -12.08 35.76
C GLU A 504 -29.43 -12.15 35.79
N THR A 505 -28.90 -12.96 36.71
CA THR A 505 -27.50 -13.38 36.68
C THR A 505 -27.33 -14.33 35.49
N PRO A 506 -26.38 -14.08 34.57
CA PRO A 506 -26.30 -14.86 33.35
C PRO A 506 -25.82 -16.28 33.67
N THR A 507 -26.65 -17.28 33.40
CA THR A 507 -26.22 -18.67 33.25
C THR A 507 -25.27 -18.76 32.05
N LEU A 508 -24.03 -19.16 32.31
CA LEU A 508 -22.97 -19.36 31.32
C LEU A 508 -23.47 -20.22 30.15
N THR A 509 -23.42 -19.68 28.94
CA THR A 509 -23.71 -20.45 27.72
C THR A 509 -22.46 -21.22 27.27
N GLN A 510 -22.65 -22.35 26.57
CA GLN A 510 -21.53 -23.21 26.07
C GLN A 510 -20.48 -22.43 25.25
N GLN A 511 -20.85 -21.33 24.58
CA GLN A 511 -19.92 -20.47 23.85
C GLN A 511 -18.89 -19.76 24.76
N ASP A 512 -19.25 -19.43 26.01
CA ASP A 512 -18.36 -18.74 26.95
C ASP A 512 -17.29 -19.68 27.53
N HIS A 513 -17.57 -20.98 27.59
CA HIS A 513 -16.61 -22.02 27.98
C HIS A 513 -15.57 -22.31 26.88
N GLU A 514 -15.97 -22.25 25.60
CA GLU A 514 -15.05 -22.35 24.46
C GLU A 514 -14.13 -21.13 24.34
N LEU A 515 -14.63 -19.92 24.66
CA LEU A 515 -13.84 -18.69 24.63
C LEU A 515 -12.78 -18.62 25.74
N LYS A 516 -13.09 -19.10 26.96
CA LYS A 516 -12.10 -19.15 28.05
C LYS A 516 -11.03 -20.23 27.82
N SER A 517 -11.42 -21.39 27.31
CA SER A 517 -10.46 -22.47 26.97
C SER A 517 -9.59 -22.11 25.77
N GLY A 518 -10.15 -21.45 24.75
CA GLY A 518 -9.41 -20.94 23.59
C GLY A 518 -8.38 -19.86 23.95
N ASN A 519 -8.69 -18.93 24.86
CA ASN A 519 -7.75 -17.89 25.31
C ASN A 519 -6.58 -18.46 26.13
N LEU A 520 -6.81 -19.53 26.92
CA LEU A 520 -5.74 -20.24 27.64
C LEU A 520 -4.85 -21.05 26.68
N ALA A 521 -5.45 -21.69 25.66
CA ALA A 521 -4.72 -22.40 24.62
C ALA A 521 -3.89 -21.45 23.73
N PHE A 522 -4.41 -20.25 23.43
CA PHE A 522 -3.70 -19.22 22.66
C PHE A 522 -2.44 -18.73 23.39
N ASN A 523 -2.53 -18.42 24.68
CA ASN A 523 -1.37 -17.99 25.46
C ASN A 523 -0.30 -19.09 25.57
N SER A 524 -0.72 -20.35 25.65
CA SER A 524 0.18 -21.51 25.65
C SER A 524 0.88 -21.69 24.29
N GLN A 525 0.13 -21.66 23.18
CA GLN A 525 0.68 -21.84 21.83
C GLN A 525 1.55 -20.66 21.39
N PHE A 526 1.20 -19.43 21.77
CA PHE A 526 1.98 -18.23 21.47
C PHE A 526 3.34 -18.27 22.16
N ASN A 527 3.38 -18.65 23.44
CA ASN A 527 4.65 -18.81 24.18
C ASN A 527 5.51 -19.95 23.61
N MET A 528 4.89 -21.04 23.16
CA MET A 528 5.58 -22.16 22.51
C MET A 528 6.13 -21.79 21.12
N PHE A 529 5.41 -20.95 20.37
CA PHE A 529 5.84 -20.41 19.08
C PHE A 529 7.00 -19.43 19.22
N GLN A 530 6.97 -18.56 20.25
CA GLN A 530 8.06 -17.64 20.58
C GLN A 530 9.35 -18.40 20.97
N ALA A 531 9.22 -19.50 21.73
CA ALA A 531 10.32 -20.38 22.05
C ALA A 531 10.90 -21.09 20.82
N ARG A 532 10.05 -21.54 19.88
CA ARG A 532 10.49 -22.16 18.62
C ARG A 532 11.21 -21.15 17.72
N LEU A 533 10.69 -19.95 17.53
CA LEU A 533 11.33 -18.89 16.72
C LEU A 533 12.76 -18.54 17.19
N ASN A 534 12.97 -18.52 18.51
CA ASN A 534 14.30 -18.28 19.09
C ASN A 534 15.27 -19.45 18.84
N SER A 535 14.76 -20.68 18.76
CA SER A 535 15.57 -21.87 18.42
C SER A 535 15.92 -21.95 16.93
N THR A 536 14.98 -21.61 16.04
CA THR A 536 15.20 -21.63 14.58
C THR A 536 16.12 -20.50 14.12
N SER A 537 16.09 -19.35 14.81
CA SER A 537 17.01 -18.23 14.54
C SER A 537 18.46 -18.60 14.85
N ARG A 538 18.73 -19.43 15.88
CA ARG A 538 20.07 -19.95 16.18
C ARG A 538 20.53 -21.02 15.18
N ALA A 539 19.60 -21.82 14.64
CA ALA A 539 19.90 -22.81 13.61
C ALA A 539 20.23 -22.17 12.23
N LEU A 540 19.55 -21.07 11.88
CA LEU A 540 19.79 -20.33 10.65
C LEU A 540 21.16 -19.60 10.64
N ILE A 541 21.60 -19.08 11.79
CA ILE A 541 22.90 -18.43 11.95
C ILE A 541 24.07 -19.43 11.75
N ASN A 542 23.88 -20.71 12.09
CA ASN A 542 24.92 -21.74 11.93
C ASN A 542 24.96 -22.39 10.54
N SER A 543 23.93 -22.23 9.70
CA SER A 543 23.88 -22.86 8.36
C SER A 543 24.57 -22.07 7.24
N GLN A 544 24.97 -20.82 7.49
CA GLN A 544 25.60 -19.95 6.48
C GLN A 544 27.08 -20.27 6.16
N ARG A 545 27.67 -21.32 6.75
CA ARG A 545 29.11 -21.64 6.58
C ARG A 545 29.44 -22.72 5.55
N SER A 546 28.50 -23.22 4.77
CA SER A 546 28.80 -24.21 3.72
C SER A 546 27.79 -24.18 2.57
N SER A 547 28.18 -23.63 1.42
CA SER A 547 27.76 -24.20 0.13
C SER A 547 28.63 -23.71 -1.04
N LYS A 548 29.27 -24.73 -1.62
CA LYS A 548 30.06 -24.89 -2.84
C LYS A 548 29.74 -23.95 -4.03
N LEU A 549 30.81 -23.50 -4.68
CA LEU A 549 30.84 -22.95 -6.04
C LEU A 549 30.22 -23.96 -7.03
N SER A 550 29.18 -23.53 -7.75
CA SER A 550 28.74 -24.16 -9.00
C SER A 550 28.72 -23.11 -10.11
N LEU A 551 29.43 -23.41 -11.21
CA LEU A 551 29.47 -22.62 -12.45
C LEU A 551 28.05 -22.41 -12.98
N ASN A 552 27.53 -21.19 -12.88
CA ASN A 552 26.32 -20.75 -13.58
C ASN A 552 26.73 -19.65 -14.57
N LEU A 553 26.72 -19.99 -15.86
CA LEU A 553 26.83 -19.04 -16.96
C LEU A 553 25.68 -18.02 -16.85
N ARG A 554 26.00 -16.80 -16.39
CA ARG A 554 25.03 -15.69 -16.30
C ARG A 554 24.72 -15.18 -17.71
N ARG A 555 23.45 -15.20 -18.13
CA ARG A 555 22.99 -14.52 -19.36
C ARG A 555 22.81 -13.03 -19.07
N PHE A 556 23.47 -12.18 -19.86
CA PHE A 556 23.27 -10.73 -19.87
C PHE A 556 21.85 -10.38 -20.38
N SER A 557 21.11 -9.58 -19.61
CA SER A 557 19.65 -9.38 -19.74
C SER A 557 19.24 -8.07 -20.43
N VAL A 558 20.06 -7.50 -21.32
CA VAL A 558 19.75 -6.20 -21.95
C VAL A 558 20.07 -6.23 -23.45
N SER A 559 19.12 -5.76 -24.27
CA SER A 559 19.33 -5.54 -25.71
C SER A 559 20.40 -4.44 -25.91
N PRO A 560 21.42 -4.66 -26.77
CA PRO A 560 22.54 -3.73 -26.94
C PRO A 560 22.15 -2.33 -27.47
N SER A 561 20.92 -2.13 -27.95
CA SER A 561 20.45 -0.86 -28.50
C SER A 561 20.21 0.26 -27.47
N HIS A 562 20.22 -0.02 -26.16
CA HIS A 562 19.88 0.95 -25.10
C HIS A 562 21.04 1.38 -24.18
N LEU A 563 22.25 0.81 -24.33
CA LEU A 563 23.41 1.13 -23.48
C LEU A 563 24.50 1.86 -24.27
N GLN A 564 24.26 3.11 -24.68
CA GLN A 564 25.30 3.93 -25.31
C GLN A 564 26.39 4.36 -24.31
N ARG A 565 26.09 4.44 -22.99
CA ARG A 565 27.03 4.81 -21.92
C ARG A 565 26.68 4.11 -20.60
N LEU A 566 27.70 3.67 -19.86
CA LEU A 566 27.59 3.10 -18.50
C LEU A 566 28.19 4.09 -17.49
N PRO A 567 27.38 4.83 -16.70
CA PRO A 567 27.92 5.72 -15.69
C PRO A 567 28.48 4.91 -14.51
N VAL A 568 29.75 5.16 -14.16
CA VAL A 568 30.41 4.59 -12.99
C VAL A 568 30.76 5.74 -12.04
N GLN A 569 30.26 5.69 -10.81
CA GLN A 569 30.54 6.69 -9.78
C GLN A 569 30.96 6.00 -8.48
N ILE A 570 32.05 6.49 -7.89
CA ILE A 570 32.57 6.03 -6.60
C ILE A 570 32.64 7.18 -5.60
N SER A 571 32.56 6.86 -4.31
CA SER A 571 32.76 7.79 -3.20
C SER A 571 33.66 7.15 -2.15
N GLY A 572 34.70 7.86 -1.71
CA GLY A 572 35.68 7.34 -0.75
C GLY A 572 35.83 8.23 0.47
N GLN A 573 35.95 7.63 1.66
CA GLN A 573 36.27 8.30 2.92
C GLN A 573 37.45 7.61 3.58
N GLY A 574 38.41 8.38 4.11
CA GLY A 574 39.67 7.83 4.62
C GLY A 574 40.42 8.79 5.54
N SER A 575 41.46 8.26 6.20
CA SER A 575 42.38 9.01 7.07
C SER A 575 43.80 8.48 6.86
N GLY A 576 44.77 9.38 6.68
CA GLY A 576 46.14 9.01 6.32
C GLY A 576 46.22 8.32 4.95
N THR A 577 46.84 7.15 4.91
CA THR A 577 47.03 6.33 3.70
C THR A 577 45.92 5.29 3.48
N ILE A 578 44.94 5.22 4.40
CA ILE A 578 43.82 4.26 4.35
C ILE A 578 42.54 4.96 3.88
N GLN A 579 41.87 4.37 2.89
CA GLN A 579 40.59 4.84 2.38
C GLN A 579 39.60 3.69 2.19
N THR A 580 38.33 3.91 2.55
CA THR A 580 37.22 3.01 2.22
C THR A 580 36.39 3.62 1.10
N ILE A 581 36.23 2.87 0.01
CA ILE A 581 35.60 3.30 -1.24
C ILE A 581 34.28 2.54 -1.42
N SER A 582 33.22 3.27 -1.78
CA SER A 582 31.88 2.77 -2.06
C SER A 582 31.51 3.05 -3.52
N VAL A 583 30.86 2.08 -4.18
CA VAL A 583 30.38 2.25 -5.56
C VAL A 583 28.91 2.68 -5.50
N LYS A 584 28.58 3.82 -6.11
CA LYS A 584 27.23 4.36 -6.09
C LYS A 584 26.23 3.39 -6.72
N ASP A 585 25.06 3.27 -6.09
CA ASP A 585 23.97 2.39 -6.54
C ASP A 585 24.35 0.90 -6.58
N LYS A 586 25.43 0.52 -5.88
CA LYS A 586 25.90 -0.86 -5.73
C LYS A 586 26.23 -1.14 -4.25
N PRO A 587 26.04 -2.38 -3.78
CA PRO A 587 26.29 -2.76 -2.38
C PRO A 587 27.78 -3.01 -2.07
N TYR A 588 28.69 -2.67 -2.98
CA TYR A 588 30.11 -3.02 -2.86
C TYR A 588 30.90 -1.89 -2.22
N THR A 589 31.65 -2.24 -1.18
CA THR A 589 32.65 -1.38 -0.54
C THR A 589 33.97 -2.12 -0.47
N PHE A 590 35.07 -1.44 -0.78
CA PHE A 590 36.42 -2.00 -0.65
C PHE A 590 37.35 -0.94 -0.08
N SER A 591 38.36 -1.39 0.65
CA SER A 591 39.33 -0.51 1.29
C SER A 591 40.69 -0.63 0.63
N THR A 592 41.44 0.47 0.64
CA THR A 592 42.78 0.59 0.08
C THR A 592 43.73 1.10 1.15
N ASP A 593 44.94 0.57 1.19
CA ASP A 593 46.04 1.03 2.05
C ASP A 593 47.35 0.95 1.26
N THR A 594 48.39 1.69 1.62
CA THR A 594 49.67 1.62 0.91
C THR A 594 50.64 0.66 1.61
N TYR A 595 51.79 0.42 0.98
CA TYR A 595 52.84 -0.43 1.55
C TYR A 595 53.45 0.21 2.81
N LYS A 596 53.94 -0.62 3.75
CA LYS A 596 54.63 -0.13 4.96
C LYS A 596 55.78 0.82 4.67
N VAL A 597 56.51 0.57 3.59
CA VAL A 597 57.64 1.40 3.13
C VAL A 597 57.25 2.81 2.69
N ILE A 598 55.96 3.09 2.44
CA ILE A 598 55.43 4.41 2.04
C ILE A 598 54.45 4.94 3.12
N GLY A 599 54.57 4.45 4.36
CA GLY A 599 53.76 4.93 5.50
C GLY A 599 52.35 4.33 5.62
N GLY A 600 52.09 3.20 4.93
CA GLY A 600 50.86 2.42 5.11
C GLY A 600 50.95 1.39 6.22
N GLN A 601 49.82 0.79 6.58
CA GLN A 601 49.78 -0.31 7.54
C GLN A 601 49.84 -1.68 6.86
N ASP A 602 49.77 -1.72 5.53
CA ASP A 602 49.62 -2.93 4.71
C ASP A 602 48.42 -3.77 5.19
N SER A 603 47.38 -3.06 5.65
CA SER A 603 46.13 -3.64 6.17
C SER A 603 45.16 -4.05 5.05
N HIS A 604 45.33 -3.43 3.87
CA HIS A 604 44.51 -3.64 2.68
C HIS A 604 45.39 -3.53 1.42
N PRO A 605 44.96 -4.08 0.26
CA PRO A 605 45.73 -3.96 -0.97
C PRO A 605 45.95 -2.51 -1.41
N SER A 606 47.09 -2.27 -2.07
CA SER A 606 47.42 -0.95 -2.58
C SER A 606 46.56 -0.53 -3.78
N PRO A 607 46.31 0.78 -3.97
CA PRO A 607 45.62 1.26 -5.17
C PRO A 607 46.29 0.78 -6.48
N VAL A 608 47.62 0.68 -6.44
CA VAL A 608 48.47 0.15 -7.51
C VAL A 608 48.19 -1.34 -7.77
N ALA A 609 48.03 -2.15 -6.72
CA ALA A 609 47.61 -3.55 -6.84
C ALA A 609 46.18 -3.69 -7.37
N TYR A 610 45.25 -2.82 -6.95
CA TYR A 610 43.89 -2.79 -7.50
C TYR A 610 43.86 -2.42 -8.98
N ALA A 611 44.79 -1.58 -9.45
CA ALA A 611 44.92 -1.27 -10.88
C ALA A 611 45.28 -2.52 -11.70
N LEU A 612 46.25 -3.32 -11.26
CA LEU A 612 46.60 -4.60 -11.93
C LEU A 612 45.47 -5.65 -11.79
N ALA A 613 44.80 -5.70 -10.65
CA ALA A 613 43.63 -6.57 -10.45
C ALA A 613 42.47 -6.21 -11.40
N SER A 614 42.29 -4.91 -11.67
CA SER A 614 41.30 -4.44 -12.65
C SER A 614 41.65 -4.88 -14.08
N LEU A 615 42.94 -4.91 -14.44
CA LEU A 615 43.39 -5.41 -15.74
C LEU A 615 43.09 -6.91 -15.89
N SER A 616 43.40 -7.70 -14.86
CA SER A 616 43.10 -9.14 -14.84
C SER A 616 41.60 -9.42 -15.00
N SER A 617 40.78 -8.87 -14.08
CA SER A 617 39.34 -9.13 -14.06
C SER A 617 38.61 -8.57 -15.30
N CYS A 618 39.06 -7.44 -15.85
CA CYS A 618 38.46 -6.87 -17.05
C CYS A 618 38.70 -7.74 -18.29
N ASN A 619 39.90 -8.30 -18.47
CA ASN A 619 40.18 -9.23 -19.57
C ASN A 619 39.31 -10.50 -19.46
N GLN A 620 39.08 -11.02 -18.26
CA GLN A 620 38.21 -12.18 -18.07
C GLN A 620 36.74 -11.86 -18.43
N VAL A 621 36.22 -10.70 -18.01
CA VAL A 621 34.83 -10.27 -18.32
C VAL A 621 34.67 -10.01 -19.82
N THR A 622 35.62 -9.31 -20.45
CA THR A 622 35.62 -9.08 -21.90
C THR A 622 35.77 -10.39 -22.66
N GLY A 623 36.62 -11.30 -22.19
CA GLY A 623 36.75 -12.67 -22.70
C GLY A 623 35.42 -13.42 -22.73
N ALA A 624 34.67 -13.40 -21.63
CA ALA A 624 33.35 -14.03 -21.59
C ALA A 624 32.35 -13.41 -22.59
N LEU A 625 32.43 -12.10 -22.83
CA LEU A 625 31.59 -11.41 -23.82
C LEU A 625 31.98 -11.79 -25.25
N VAL A 626 33.27 -11.74 -25.59
CA VAL A 626 33.77 -12.09 -26.94
C VAL A 626 33.52 -13.57 -27.25
N ALA A 627 33.77 -14.46 -26.29
CA ALA A 627 33.49 -15.89 -26.48
C ALA A 627 32.00 -16.14 -26.77
N LYS A 628 31.10 -15.43 -26.10
CA LYS A 628 29.66 -15.51 -26.38
C LYS A 628 29.33 -15.06 -27.81
N ASP A 629 29.89 -13.94 -28.26
CA ASP A 629 29.63 -13.41 -29.61
C ASP A 629 30.14 -14.34 -30.72
N HIS A 630 31.19 -15.12 -30.43
CA HIS A 630 31.82 -16.07 -31.36
C HIS A 630 31.44 -17.54 -31.11
N GLY A 631 30.49 -17.81 -30.20
CA GLY A 631 30.03 -19.17 -29.92
C GLY A 631 31.09 -20.09 -29.29
N LEU A 632 32.11 -19.55 -28.63
CA LEU A 632 33.19 -20.30 -28.00
C LEU A 632 32.81 -20.70 -26.57
N THR A 633 33.19 -21.93 -26.19
CA THR A 633 33.06 -22.43 -24.81
C THR A 633 34.32 -22.09 -24.03
N LEU A 634 34.15 -21.55 -22.83
CA LEU A 634 35.26 -21.20 -21.92
C LEU A 634 35.19 -22.02 -20.63
N GLY A 635 36.32 -22.59 -20.23
CA GLY A 635 36.52 -23.32 -18.98
C GLY A 635 37.20 -22.48 -17.90
N LYS A 636 38.19 -23.05 -17.21
CA LYS A 636 38.95 -22.34 -16.17
C LYS A 636 39.84 -21.24 -16.76
N TRP A 637 40.06 -20.20 -15.95
CA TRP A 637 40.95 -19.09 -16.25
C TRP A 637 42.02 -19.01 -15.18
N ARG A 638 43.26 -18.76 -15.60
CA ARG A 638 44.35 -18.33 -14.72
C ARG A 638 44.96 -17.09 -15.36
N VAL A 639 45.04 -16.01 -14.59
CA VAL A 639 45.62 -14.75 -15.05
C VAL A 639 46.71 -14.34 -14.08
N LEU A 640 47.91 -14.13 -14.60
CA LEU A 640 49.05 -13.56 -13.89
C LEU A 640 49.31 -12.17 -14.46
N VAL A 641 49.46 -11.19 -13.58
CA VAL A 641 49.79 -9.81 -13.97
C VAL A 641 50.97 -9.36 -13.12
N GLU A 642 52.05 -8.99 -13.77
CA GLU A 642 53.23 -8.42 -13.13
C GLU A 642 53.42 -7.00 -13.62
N GLY A 643 53.76 -6.08 -12.72
CA GLY A 643 54.01 -4.70 -13.05
C GLY A 643 55.22 -4.17 -12.28
N GLN A 644 56.12 -3.48 -12.97
CA GLN A 644 57.25 -2.81 -12.35
C GLN A 644 56.95 -1.32 -12.22
N LEU A 645 56.85 -0.84 -10.99
CA LEU A 645 56.58 0.56 -10.68
C LEU A 645 57.86 1.23 -10.16
N PRO A 646 58.42 2.22 -10.87
CA PRO A 646 59.57 2.97 -10.38
C PRO A 646 59.14 3.86 -9.20
N THR A 647 59.75 3.66 -8.03
CA THR A 647 59.41 4.42 -6.81
C THR A 647 60.15 5.76 -6.70
N ALA A 648 61.11 6.03 -7.60
CA ALA A 648 61.95 7.23 -7.54
C ALA A 648 61.14 8.53 -7.66
N VAL A 649 60.12 8.55 -8.52
CA VAL A 649 59.21 9.70 -8.67
C VAL A 649 58.20 9.75 -7.51
N LEU A 650 57.61 8.60 -7.14
CA LEU A 650 56.53 8.51 -6.15
C LEU A 650 56.98 8.77 -4.71
N VAL A 651 58.18 8.30 -4.35
CA VAL A 651 58.71 8.36 -2.98
C VAL A 651 59.89 9.34 -2.89
N GLY A 652 60.75 9.39 -3.92
CA GLY A 652 61.94 10.24 -3.95
C GLY A 652 61.69 11.67 -4.47
N GLY A 653 60.54 11.93 -5.09
CA GLY A 653 60.20 13.26 -5.63
C GLY A 653 61.01 13.67 -6.87
N GLU A 654 61.67 12.73 -7.54
CA GLU A 654 62.41 12.97 -8.77
C GLU A 654 61.47 13.42 -9.91
N GLN A 655 61.96 14.28 -10.81
CA GLN A 655 61.19 14.65 -12.01
C GLN A 655 61.17 13.48 -13.00
N GLY A 656 59.98 12.99 -13.35
CA GLY A 656 59.83 11.87 -14.27
C GLY A 656 58.37 11.43 -14.45
N ASN A 657 58.16 10.34 -15.18
CA ASN A 657 56.83 9.73 -15.37
C ASN A 657 56.50 8.81 -14.17
N PRO A 658 55.45 9.07 -13.38
CA PRO A 658 55.06 8.22 -12.24
C PRO A 658 54.31 6.94 -12.66
N ASN A 659 54.23 6.65 -13.96
CA ASN A 659 53.56 5.46 -14.49
C ASN A 659 54.44 4.19 -14.32
N TRP A 660 53.84 3.04 -14.58
CA TRP A 660 54.53 1.76 -14.67
C TRP A 660 55.63 1.81 -15.74
N GLU A 661 56.76 1.17 -15.45
CA GLU A 661 57.86 0.97 -16.42
C GLU A 661 57.50 -0.17 -17.39
N SER A 662 57.03 -1.28 -16.84
CA SER A 662 56.53 -2.43 -17.60
C SER A 662 55.34 -3.10 -16.93
N VAL A 663 54.45 -3.67 -17.74
CA VAL A 663 53.34 -4.52 -17.29
C VAL A 663 53.25 -5.74 -18.19
N ASP A 664 53.39 -6.92 -17.61
CA ASP A 664 53.31 -8.21 -18.28
C ASP A 664 52.02 -8.94 -17.86
N LEU A 665 51.19 -9.29 -18.84
CA LEU A 665 49.94 -10.03 -18.66
C LEU A 665 50.09 -11.44 -19.25
N GLU A 666 49.98 -12.48 -18.43
CA GLU A 666 49.84 -13.87 -18.89
C GLU A 666 48.44 -14.40 -18.58
N VAL A 667 47.73 -14.87 -19.61
CA VAL A 667 46.37 -15.43 -19.49
C VAL A 667 46.35 -16.85 -20.02
N ASN A 668 46.06 -17.80 -19.15
CA ASN A 668 45.76 -19.17 -19.53
C ASN A 668 44.25 -19.37 -19.44
N VAL A 669 43.66 -19.81 -20.53
CA VAL A 669 42.22 -20.01 -20.60
C VAL A 669 41.92 -21.33 -21.28
N GLN A 670 41.05 -22.11 -20.64
CA GLN A 670 40.53 -23.33 -21.26
C GLN A 670 39.49 -22.98 -22.32
N THR A 671 39.71 -23.37 -23.58
CA THR A 671 38.78 -23.06 -24.68
C THR A 671 38.55 -24.26 -25.59
N SER A 672 37.38 -24.29 -26.23
CA SER A 672 37.09 -25.24 -27.31
C SER A 672 37.52 -24.71 -28.70
N ALA A 673 38.28 -23.61 -28.75
CA ALA A 673 38.70 -22.94 -29.98
C ALA A 673 39.92 -23.63 -30.59
N ASP A 674 39.97 -23.71 -31.91
CA ASP A 674 41.20 -24.02 -32.65
C ASP A 674 42.16 -22.82 -32.62
N ASP A 675 43.41 -23.02 -33.05
CA ASP A 675 44.45 -21.98 -32.94
C ASP A 675 44.06 -20.67 -33.65
N ALA A 676 43.41 -20.76 -34.82
CA ALA A 676 42.96 -19.59 -35.56
C ALA A 676 41.81 -18.84 -34.87
N ALA A 677 40.80 -19.56 -34.35
CA ALA A 677 39.71 -18.94 -33.59
C ALA A 677 40.21 -18.40 -32.24
N PHE A 678 41.23 -19.01 -31.65
CA PHE A 678 41.86 -18.56 -30.42
C PHE A 678 42.64 -17.25 -30.64
N GLU A 679 43.44 -17.14 -31.70
CA GLU A 679 44.13 -15.89 -32.05
C GLU A 679 43.14 -14.74 -32.31
N HIS A 680 42.06 -15.02 -33.04
CA HIS A 680 41.00 -14.03 -33.27
C HIS A 680 40.30 -13.64 -31.97
N PHE A 681 40.01 -14.61 -31.09
CA PHE A 681 39.45 -14.37 -29.76
C PHE A 681 40.34 -13.43 -28.93
N VAL A 682 41.65 -13.71 -28.85
CA VAL A 682 42.61 -12.90 -28.11
C VAL A 682 42.67 -11.47 -28.66
N ALA A 683 42.80 -11.32 -29.98
CA ALA A 683 42.85 -10.01 -30.62
C ALA A 683 41.60 -9.17 -30.30
N GLU A 684 40.42 -9.80 -30.33
CA GLU A 684 39.16 -9.11 -30.09
C GLU A 684 38.94 -8.78 -28.60
N VAL A 685 39.42 -9.62 -27.68
CA VAL A 685 39.41 -9.32 -26.24
C VAL A 685 40.29 -8.12 -25.93
N GLU A 686 41.53 -8.09 -26.45
CA GLU A 686 42.43 -6.97 -26.23
C GLU A 686 41.94 -5.66 -26.85
N ARG A 687 41.25 -5.74 -28.00
CA ARG A 687 40.65 -4.59 -28.67
C ARG A 687 39.47 -4.01 -27.88
N ARG A 688 38.62 -4.87 -27.29
CA ARG A 688 37.39 -4.45 -26.58
C ARG A 688 37.59 -4.15 -25.10
N CYS A 689 38.66 -4.65 -24.47
CA CYS A 689 38.89 -4.47 -23.03
C CYS A 689 39.31 -3.02 -22.71
N PRO A 690 38.48 -2.23 -21.98
CA PRO A 690 38.79 -0.83 -21.71
C PRO A 690 40.04 -0.65 -20.84
N ILE A 691 40.31 -1.59 -19.92
CA ILE A 691 41.50 -1.51 -19.06
C ILE A 691 42.77 -1.89 -19.84
N THR A 692 42.75 -2.91 -20.69
CA THR A 692 43.89 -3.21 -21.59
C THR A 692 44.23 -2.01 -22.47
N GLN A 693 43.22 -1.34 -23.02
CA GLN A 693 43.42 -0.12 -23.81
C GLN A 693 43.97 1.04 -22.97
N LEU A 694 43.56 1.17 -21.70
CA LEU A 694 44.10 2.17 -20.78
C LEU A 694 45.61 1.98 -20.56
N PHE A 695 46.06 0.75 -20.31
CA PHE A 695 47.49 0.44 -20.15
C PHE A 695 48.25 0.65 -21.46
N LYS A 696 47.82 0.06 -22.59
CA LYS A 696 48.49 0.23 -23.91
C LYS A 696 48.64 1.69 -24.33
N ARG A 697 47.66 2.56 -24.01
CA ARG A 697 47.68 3.99 -24.39
C ARG A 697 48.44 4.89 -23.41
N SER A 698 48.80 4.38 -22.23
CA SER A 698 49.49 5.14 -21.18
C SER A 698 51.01 5.29 -21.40
N GLY A 699 51.55 4.68 -22.45
CA GLY A 699 52.98 4.74 -22.78
C GLY A 699 53.88 3.76 -22.01
N VAL A 700 53.30 2.87 -21.18
CA VAL A 700 54.02 1.77 -20.52
C VAL A 700 54.42 0.68 -21.52
N ALA A 701 55.55 0.00 -21.29
CA ALA A 701 55.90 -1.22 -21.99
C ALA A 701 54.95 -2.37 -21.59
N TYR A 702 53.90 -2.59 -22.37
CA TYR A 702 52.88 -3.61 -22.14
C TYR A 702 53.14 -4.86 -22.99
N LYS A 703 53.26 -6.03 -22.36
CA LYS A 703 53.29 -7.32 -23.05
C LYS A 703 52.12 -8.19 -22.61
N SER A 704 51.51 -8.88 -23.57
CA SER A 704 50.46 -9.85 -23.31
C SER A 704 50.80 -11.19 -23.94
N LYS A 705 50.56 -12.27 -23.17
CA LYS A 705 50.76 -13.64 -23.59
C LYS A 705 49.50 -14.43 -23.24
N TRP A 706 48.91 -15.07 -24.24
CA TRP A 706 47.70 -15.86 -24.10
C TRP A 706 47.99 -17.31 -24.44
N ILE A 707 47.57 -18.23 -23.57
CA ILE A 707 47.78 -19.67 -23.73
C ILE A 707 46.40 -20.35 -23.80
N ASN A 708 46.16 -21.05 -24.91
CA ASN A 708 44.98 -21.90 -25.07
C ASN A 708 45.23 -23.22 -24.35
N GLU A 709 44.47 -23.48 -23.30
CA GLU A 709 44.43 -24.80 -22.66
C GLU A 709 43.26 -25.59 -23.24
N PRO A 710 43.42 -26.88 -23.59
CA PRO A 710 42.31 -27.70 -24.03
C PRO A 710 41.27 -27.84 -22.91
N LEU A 711 40.00 -27.78 -23.30
CA LEU A 711 38.84 -27.70 -22.40
C LEU A 711 38.53 -29.01 -21.66
#